data_AF-A0A7S2YUW2-F1
#
_entry.id   AF-A0A7S2YUW2-F1
#
_cell.length_a   1.000
_cell.length_b   1.000
_cell.length_c   1.000
_cell.angle_alpha   90.00
_cell.angle_beta   90.00
_cell.angle_gamma   90.00
#
_symmetry.space_group_name_H-M   'P 1'
#
loop_
_entity.id
_entity.type
_entity.pdbx_description
1 polymer ?
#
loop_
_entity_poly.entity_id
_entity_poly.type
_entity_poly.pdbx_seq_one_letter_code
_entity_poly.pdbx_strand_id
1 'polypeptide(L)'
;MASKKNMLGPASYPQKNLVYLGSCQWCIMMMVVSLVVVNHSHASGVAASRVPRDVGNSPHLASWESWESQLVSMVDSVKSGGRRDESVSSSSSFRNADVPPSAQMNANAHYAIANGKSPAGLMRGSYRGEFFDVLSPPIKYNYSQVFWTVQEAVPLPPDLVKRFDDKVMVVTGYEFDVVYVDPVTKEHKSVPCYHHYNHHYIWYWWSKYSKPQDQLSAKVHMHGGHQPAFDTSAWKLPLGLPSDDVTRKDIPAAQWFSEGNGNEARTSYHGYPRGWGQLIDSPTHIAPNPMMINTKGVDGPRSEGPLPRVSKSHGYPKDAPYSPLVECPCTTRIPTLPPDYKLTHETCTIAYDATKSAQQCHDAVSRMQMPPDVTVDKHTVNQKHKPRGCTLEVSRDGTHVDAVWNDDSDALDACGSNGDGMTAVARTKSLVQVSVKLDGWKRTAHFELSGPSDRWFAVGFDAQFMMDLPYTIVVDADGDVMERKLGNHDAGKQLKSTLVKVSDEVHDGIRTVKLRRGMKGETHEYRSFSLDESDIPFINALGTSRKFAPPHHGHASSRLVFLRDGSRRCVCRGNNGTMGGVPFQAGCWPESDVERQNNPSCDIRYSGGLKCCRHLEPLLDADQEMPNSEDTVYMKSRWYFEEYKPEAPQRHLMRLFWMAETWNGEYDVPQAPRGTPPHQAIHRIESRFTVYEMMGNGLMSSPGCSLRTDMNCADPDRVDPNKGVELVYAGGHCHGPACLSIELWNDDTGMLVCKNSYVEGKTDGKWDERGYGHIPPCVWGDPKLDAGLVDPPRLFLNTTLRTVQTYNSTYKHTGVMAFWQMRGAYGR
;
A
#
# COMPACT_ATOMS: atom_id res chain seq x y z
N MET A 1 -55.46 5.06 -32.66
CA MET A 1 -55.47 4.34 -33.96
C MET A 1 -54.52 5.12 -34.87
N ALA A 2 -53.34 4.61 -35.21
CA ALA A 2 -53.04 3.68 -36.34
C ALA A 2 -53.02 4.41 -37.71
N SER A 3 -52.10 4.15 -38.66
CA SER A 3 -51.20 2.98 -38.79
C SER A 3 -49.89 3.21 -39.58
N LYS A 4 -48.84 2.47 -39.19
CA LYS A 4 -47.84 1.74 -40.02
C LYS A 4 -47.16 2.40 -41.24
N LYS A 5 -45.82 2.28 -41.29
CA LYS A 5 -45.13 1.54 -42.37
C LYS A 5 -43.78 0.93 -41.93
N ASN A 6 -43.39 -0.13 -42.63
CA ASN A 6 -42.50 -1.24 -42.23
C ASN A 6 -41.03 -0.91 -41.86
N MET A 7 -40.42 -1.81 -41.09
CA MET A 7 -38.96 -2.00 -40.98
C MET A 7 -38.46 -3.10 -41.94
N LEU A 8 -37.15 -3.11 -42.22
CA LEU A 8 -36.39 -4.27 -42.70
C LEU A 8 -35.23 -4.51 -41.70
N GLY A 9 -34.92 -5.78 -41.40
CA GLY A 9 -33.94 -6.15 -40.36
C GLY A 9 -32.53 -6.46 -40.89
N PRO A 10 -31.50 -6.45 -40.03
CA PRO A 10 -30.14 -6.85 -40.38
C PRO A 10 -29.95 -8.38 -40.35
N ALA A 11 -28.95 -8.86 -41.09
CA ALA A 11 -28.57 -10.28 -41.13
C ALA A 11 -27.59 -10.65 -40.00
N SER A 12 -27.57 -11.94 -39.63
CA SER A 12 -26.71 -12.52 -38.58
C SER A 12 -25.69 -13.50 -39.18
N TYR A 13 -24.47 -13.56 -38.62
CA TYR A 13 -23.47 -14.66 -38.71
C TYR A 13 -22.23 -14.29 -37.84
N PRO A 14 -21.42 -15.25 -37.33
CA PRO A 14 -21.76 -15.99 -36.11
C PRO A 14 -20.74 -15.84 -34.96
N GLN A 15 -21.14 -16.17 -33.73
CA GLN A 15 -20.21 -16.44 -32.63
C GLN A 15 -19.44 -17.75 -32.86
N LYS A 16 -18.14 -17.77 -32.56
CA LYS A 16 -17.34 -19.00 -32.47
C LYS A 16 -17.32 -19.51 -31.03
N ASN A 17 -18.10 -20.55 -30.75
CA ASN A 17 -17.88 -21.36 -29.56
C ASN A 17 -16.58 -22.16 -29.71
N LEU A 18 -15.76 -22.17 -28.66
CA LEU A 18 -14.59 -23.06 -28.56
C LEU A 18 -14.70 -23.85 -27.26
N VAL A 19 -15.11 -25.10 -27.39
CA VAL A 19 -15.38 -26.00 -26.26
C VAL A 19 -14.07 -26.59 -25.76
N TYR A 20 -13.73 -26.36 -24.49
CA TYR A 20 -12.72 -27.15 -23.80
C TYR A 20 -13.32 -28.50 -23.39
N LEU A 21 -13.09 -29.52 -24.21
CA LEU A 21 -13.37 -30.92 -23.85
C LEU A 21 -12.29 -31.42 -22.89
N GLY A 22 -12.71 -31.97 -21.76
CA GLY A 22 -11.81 -32.69 -20.85
C GLY A 22 -11.41 -34.06 -21.40
N SER A 23 -10.21 -34.52 -21.07
CA SER A 23 -9.74 -35.89 -21.29
C SER A 23 -9.19 -36.47 -19.98
N CYS A 24 -9.41 -37.76 -19.76
CA CYS A 24 -9.10 -38.46 -18.50
C CYS A 24 -8.84 -39.96 -18.78
N GLN A 25 -8.10 -40.64 -17.89
CA GLN A 25 -7.77 -42.09 -17.91
C GLN A 25 -6.79 -42.50 -19.04
N TRP A 26 -5.89 -43.50 -18.93
CA TRP A 26 -5.50 -44.49 -17.88
C TRP A 26 -4.15 -45.15 -18.31
N CYS A 27 -3.34 -45.93 -17.54
CA CYS A 27 -3.18 -46.30 -16.11
C CYS A 27 -1.66 -46.66 -15.91
N ILE A 28 -1.07 -47.60 -15.12
CA ILE A 28 -1.49 -48.69 -14.21
C ILE A 28 -0.32 -49.06 -13.22
N MET A 29 -0.61 -49.24 -11.91
CA MET A 29 0.13 -50.05 -10.87
C MET A 29 1.65 -49.81 -10.60
N MET A 30 2.29 -50.20 -9.48
CA MET A 30 1.95 -51.06 -8.31
C MET A 30 2.32 -50.42 -6.95
N MET A 31 1.75 -50.95 -5.85
CA MET A 31 2.23 -50.84 -4.46
C MET A 31 2.78 -52.20 -3.98
N VAL A 32 3.79 -52.24 -3.09
CA VAL A 32 4.09 -53.38 -2.19
C VAL A 32 4.53 -52.89 -0.80
N VAL A 33 4.28 -53.71 0.22
CA VAL A 33 4.28 -53.43 1.67
C VAL A 33 5.62 -53.70 2.38
N SER A 34 5.86 -52.87 3.41
CA SER A 34 6.66 -52.94 4.65
C SER A 34 7.47 -54.18 5.13
N LEU A 35 8.45 -53.84 6.00
CA LEU A 35 8.75 -54.42 7.35
C LEU A 35 9.93 -55.40 7.59
N VAL A 36 10.37 -55.41 8.87
CA VAL A 36 11.41 -56.23 9.56
C VAL A 36 12.86 -55.92 9.10
N VAL A 37 13.82 -55.51 9.94
CA VAL A 37 14.53 -56.21 11.05
C VAL A 37 15.31 -55.17 11.91
N VAL A 38 15.69 -55.36 13.19
CA VAL A 38 15.03 -55.91 14.41
C VAL A 38 15.98 -55.67 15.63
N ASN A 39 15.45 -55.60 16.86
CA ASN A 39 16.18 -55.50 18.17
C ASN A 39 16.99 -54.20 18.45
N HIS A 40 17.28 -53.81 19.70
CA HIS A 40 17.02 -54.45 21.01
C HIS A 40 16.61 -53.42 22.08
N SER A 41 16.01 -53.88 23.18
CA SER A 41 15.66 -53.07 24.36
C SER A 41 16.15 -53.72 25.66
N HIS A 42 16.84 -52.95 26.51
CA HIS A 42 16.99 -53.18 27.95
C HIS A 42 17.13 -51.80 28.61
N ALA A 43 16.34 -51.39 29.61
CA ALA A 43 15.93 -52.03 30.88
C ALA A 43 16.94 -51.82 32.03
N SER A 44 16.78 -50.68 32.70
CA SER A 44 16.89 -50.46 34.17
C SER A 44 17.81 -51.37 35.00
N GLY A 45 18.82 -50.78 35.64
CA GLY A 45 19.53 -51.35 36.79
C GLY A 45 19.79 -50.28 37.85
N VAL A 46 19.43 -50.54 39.12
CA VAL A 46 19.61 -49.62 40.25
C VAL A 46 20.80 -50.07 41.11
N ALA A 47 21.71 -49.16 41.43
CA ALA A 47 22.69 -49.32 42.50
C ALA A 47 23.08 -47.96 43.08
N ALA A 48 23.27 -47.89 44.41
CA ALA A 48 23.76 -46.72 45.11
C ALA A 48 24.84 -47.10 46.13
N SER A 49 25.96 -46.37 46.16
CA SER A 49 27.03 -46.52 47.14
C SER A 49 27.79 -45.19 47.33
N ARG A 50 28.65 -45.12 48.36
CA ARG A 50 29.14 -43.85 48.96
C ARG A 50 30.62 -43.56 48.64
N VAL A 51 30.93 -42.26 48.42
CA VAL A 51 31.92 -41.40 49.14
C VAL A 51 33.14 -42.15 49.75
N PRO A 52 34.42 -41.77 49.46
CA PRO A 52 34.95 -40.44 49.80
C PRO A 52 36.01 -39.76 48.89
N ARG A 53 36.10 -38.41 49.05
CA ARG A 53 37.27 -37.48 49.23
C ARG A 53 38.67 -37.83 48.64
N ASP A 54 39.55 -36.88 48.26
CA ASP A 54 39.92 -35.59 48.89
C ASP A 54 40.52 -34.52 47.93
N VAL A 55 40.51 -33.24 48.38
CA VAL A 55 41.46 -32.08 48.21
C VAL A 55 42.24 -31.90 46.88
N GLY A 56 42.38 -30.72 46.26
CA GLY A 56 42.08 -29.29 46.56
C GLY A 56 42.30 -28.44 45.27
N ASN A 57 42.32 -27.10 45.20
CA ASN A 57 42.37 -26.00 46.18
C ASN A 57 41.58 -24.76 45.64
N SER A 58 41.17 -23.85 46.54
CA SER A 58 40.48 -22.56 46.26
C SER A 58 41.46 -21.44 45.81
N PRO A 59 41.07 -20.14 45.57
CA PRO A 59 39.75 -19.45 45.65
C PRO A 59 39.42 -18.62 44.37
N HIS A 60 38.40 -17.74 44.24
CA HIS A 60 37.35 -17.16 45.11
C HIS A 60 36.03 -17.04 44.32
N LEU A 61 34.87 -17.11 45.01
CA LEU A 61 33.69 -16.23 44.81
C LEU A 61 32.63 -16.51 45.91
N ALA A 62 31.92 -15.47 46.37
CA ALA A 62 30.88 -15.54 47.41
C ALA A 62 29.51 -15.77 46.73
N SER A 63 28.83 -16.90 46.92
CA SER A 63 28.09 -17.38 48.11
C SER A 63 26.70 -16.73 48.28
N TRP A 64 25.68 -17.44 47.79
CA TRP A 64 24.26 -17.26 48.12
C TRP A 64 23.84 -18.26 49.22
N GLU A 65 22.60 -18.13 49.69
CA GLU A 65 21.82 -19.09 50.52
C GLU A 65 22.26 -19.38 51.97
N SER A 66 21.43 -18.92 52.92
CA SER A 66 20.79 -19.76 53.97
C SER A 66 19.89 -18.91 54.88
N TRP A 67 18.82 -19.44 55.52
CA TRP A 67 17.96 -20.61 55.26
C TRP A 67 16.59 -20.33 55.95
N GLU A 68 15.63 -21.24 55.86
CA GLU A 68 14.29 -21.12 56.45
C GLU A 68 14.27 -20.89 57.98
N SER A 69 13.49 -19.92 58.47
CA SER A 69 12.80 -19.99 59.78
C SER A 69 11.69 -18.94 59.90
N GLN A 70 10.81 -19.09 60.91
CA GLN A 70 9.75 -18.15 61.31
C GLN A 70 8.54 -17.97 60.36
N LEU A 71 8.00 -19.07 59.84
CA LEU A 71 6.64 -19.13 59.29
C LEU A 71 5.59 -19.53 60.37
N VAL A 72 5.48 -18.72 61.43
CA VAL A 72 4.42 -18.85 62.46
C VAL A 72 3.94 -17.46 62.90
N SER A 73 2.66 -17.33 63.25
CA SER A 73 1.99 -16.16 63.85
C SER A 73 2.01 -14.84 63.07
N MET A 74 1.19 -14.74 62.01
CA MET A 74 0.42 -13.50 61.76
C MET A 74 -0.91 -13.69 60.99
N VAL A 75 -1.58 -14.83 61.19
CA VAL A 75 -2.98 -15.00 60.78
C VAL A 75 -3.88 -14.53 61.93
N ASP A 76 -4.17 -13.22 61.98
CA ASP A 76 -5.39 -12.61 62.55
C ASP A 76 -5.30 -11.06 62.59
N SER A 77 -5.30 -10.40 61.41
CA SER A 77 -5.36 -8.92 61.36
C SER A 77 -5.97 -8.32 60.08
N VAL A 78 -6.91 -9.01 59.40
CA VAL A 78 -7.62 -8.46 58.21
C VAL A 78 -9.14 -8.73 58.28
N LYS A 79 -9.81 -8.20 59.31
CA LYS A 79 -11.28 -8.31 59.50
C LYS A 79 -11.97 -7.05 60.07
N SER A 80 -11.61 -5.85 59.58
CA SER A 80 -12.44 -4.65 59.76
C SER A 80 -12.05 -3.55 58.76
N GLY A 81 -12.93 -3.25 57.79
CA GLY A 81 -12.64 -2.26 56.74
C GLY A 81 -13.62 -2.32 55.58
N GLY A 82 -14.90 -2.04 55.84
CA GLY A 82 -15.96 -2.21 54.85
C GLY A 82 -15.87 -1.21 53.69
N ARG A 83 -15.89 -1.73 52.44
CA ARG A 83 -16.42 -0.98 51.30
C ARG A 83 -17.95 -1.08 51.29
N ARG A 84 -18.62 -0.11 50.70
CA ARG A 84 -20.07 -0.16 50.45
C ARG A 84 -20.29 -0.86 49.12
N ASP A 85 -20.98 -2.00 49.15
CA ASP A 85 -21.48 -2.63 47.93
C ASP A 85 -22.77 -1.93 47.50
N GLU A 86 -22.71 -1.14 46.41
CA GLU A 86 -23.93 -0.76 45.69
C GLU A 86 -24.33 -1.92 44.77
N SER A 87 -25.02 -2.91 45.36
CA SER A 87 -25.49 -4.09 44.66
C SER A 87 -26.62 -3.76 43.68
N VAL A 88 -26.27 -3.48 42.42
CA VAL A 88 -27.25 -3.38 41.33
C VAL A 88 -27.90 -4.75 41.11
N SER A 89 -29.19 -4.85 41.44
CA SER A 89 -29.95 -6.10 41.41
C SER A 89 -30.20 -6.59 39.97
N SER A 90 -29.58 -7.70 39.59
CA SER A 90 -29.69 -8.32 38.26
C SER A 90 -31.00 -9.11 38.07
N SER A 91 -32.13 -8.41 37.93
CA SER A 91 -33.36 -9.03 37.43
C SER A 91 -33.20 -9.37 35.94
N SER A 92 -33.12 -10.65 35.60
CA SER A 92 -32.76 -11.12 34.26
C SER A 92 -33.78 -10.79 33.18
N SER A 93 -33.46 -9.83 32.30
CA SER A 93 -34.08 -9.72 30.97
C SER A 93 -33.06 -9.18 29.96
N PHE A 94 -32.52 -10.07 29.11
CA PHE A 94 -31.49 -9.72 28.13
C PHE A 94 -32.11 -8.95 26.95
N ARG A 95 -32.15 -7.61 27.07
CA ARG A 95 -32.20 -6.71 25.90
C ARG A 95 -30.82 -6.12 25.69
N ASN A 96 -30.27 -6.29 24.50
CA ASN A 96 -29.04 -5.63 24.06
C ASN A 96 -29.33 -4.12 23.94
N ALA A 97 -29.12 -3.37 25.02
CA ALA A 97 -29.42 -1.95 25.10
C ALA A 97 -28.44 -1.11 24.28
N ASP A 98 -28.91 0.07 23.85
CA ASP A 98 -28.04 1.11 23.30
C ASP A 98 -27.23 1.74 24.44
N VAL A 99 -25.93 1.92 24.20
CA VAL A 99 -25.01 2.57 25.13
C VAL A 99 -25.31 4.07 25.10
N PRO A 100 -25.78 4.68 26.22
CA PRO A 100 -26.16 6.08 26.24
C PRO A 100 -24.95 6.96 25.90
N PRO A 101 -25.11 8.09 25.20
CA PRO A 101 -23.95 8.88 24.76
C PRO A 101 -23.02 9.35 25.89
N SER A 102 -23.52 9.52 27.11
CA SER A 102 -22.71 9.82 28.30
C SER A 102 -21.75 8.70 28.73
N ALA A 103 -21.91 7.48 28.22
CA ALA A 103 -21.07 6.32 28.49
C ALA A 103 -20.16 5.93 27.30
N GLN A 104 -20.25 6.64 26.18
CA GLN A 104 -19.36 6.47 25.03
C GLN A 104 -17.95 6.99 25.37
N MET A 105 -16.90 6.44 24.75
CA MET A 105 -15.51 6.84 25.00
C MET A 105 -15.30 8.34 24.74
N ASN A 106 -15.93 8.83 23.68
CA ASN A 106 -15.97 10.22 23.27
C ASN A 106 -17.37 10.81 23.51
N ALA A 107 -17.84 10.84 24.77
CA ALA A 107 -19.21 11.25 25.13
C ALA A 107 -19.70 12.61 24.58
N ASN A 108 -18.78 13.54 24.30
CA ASN A 108 -19.08 14.85 23.69
C ASN A 108 -19.04 14.86 22.15
N ALA A 109 -18.67 13.76 21.49
CA ALA A 109 -18.68 13.66 20.04
C ALA A 109 -20.12 13.58 19.49
N HIS A 110 -20.30 14.19 18.33
CA HIS A 110 -21.55 14.16 17.57
C HIS A 110 -21.54 13.03 16.53
N TYR A 111 -21.40 11.78 17.00
CA TYR A 111 -21.54 10.61 16.13
C TYR A 111 -22.87 10.64 15.39
N ALA A 112 -22.82 10.66 14.06
CA ALA A 112 -23.95 10.96 13.20
C ALA A 112 -23.96 10.08 11.94
N ILE A 113 -25.15 9.83 11.37
CA ILE A 113 -25.31 9.08 10.10
C ILE A 113 -26.08 9.89 9.05
N ALA A 114 -25.66 9.77 7.78
CA ALA A 114 -26.10 10.58 6.65
C ALA A 114 -27.53 10.31 6.16
N ASN A 115 -28.01 9.07 6.29
CA ASN A 115 -29.29 8.60 5.76
C ASN A 115 -30.38 8.40 6.83
N GLY A 116 -30.06 8.64 8.11
CA GLY A 116 -31.00 8.45 9.22
C GLY A 116 -32.04 9.57 9.33
N LYS A 117 -33.28 9.23 9.70
CA LYS A 117 -34.41 10.17 9.75
C LYS A 117 -34.59 10.81 11.12
N SER A 118 -33.92 11.93 11.41
CA SER A 118 -34.21 12.75 12.60
C SER A 118 -34.94 14.06 12.26
N PRO A 119 -35.73 14.65 13.18
CA PRO A 119 -36.36 15.96 13.00
C PRO A 119 -35.39 17.15 12.84
N ALA A 120 -34.09 16.95 13.10
CA ALA A 120 -33.06 17.99 13.08
C ALA A 120 -31.94 17.74 12.03
N GLY A 121 -32.11 16.76 11.14
CA GLY A 121 -31.10 16.32 10.18
C GLY A 121 -30.56 14.92 10.51
N LEU A 122 -29.23 14.77 10.52
CA LEU A 122 -28.53 13.50 10.78
C LEU A 122 -29.02 12.82 12.07
N MET A 123 -29.23 11.50 12.06
CA MET A 123 -29.50 10.74 13.28
C MET A 123 -28.22 10.59 14.11
N ARG A 124 -28.33 10.75 15.45
CA ARG A 124 -27.22 10.47 16.37
C ARG A 124 -27.00 8.96 16.46
N GLY A 125 -25.77 8.52 16.19
CA GLY A 125 -25.37 7.12 16.30
C GLY A 125 -25.28 6.65 17.76
N SER A 126 -25.67 5.40 17.99
CA SER A 126 -25.61 4.75 19.31
C SER A 126 -25.00 3.36 19.18
N TYR A 127 -23.84 3.15 19.78
CA TYR A 127 -23.23 1.83 19.91
C TYR A 127 -24.07 0.94 20.84
N ARG A 128 -23.92 -0.39 20.74
CA ARG A 128 -24.77 -1.37 21.43
C ARG A 128 -23.96 -2.55 21.95
N GLY A 129 -24.45 -3.18 23.02
CA GLY A 129 -23.80 -4.33 23.65
C GLY A 129 -22.80 -3.93 24.73
N GLU A 130 -21.89 -4.84 25.04
CA GLU A 130 -20.81 -4.61 26.02
C GLU A 130 -19.59 -3.98 25.32
N PHE A 131 -18.63 -3.46 26.08
CA PHE A 131 -17.43 -2.84 25.50
C PHE A 131 -16.16 -3.04 26.32
N PHE A 132 -15.02 -2.85 25.67
CA PHE A 132 -13.71 -2.75 26.31
C PHE A 132 -12.82 -1.73 25.58
N ASP A 133 -11.80 -1.21 26.28
CA ASP A 133 -10.84 -0.24 25.74
C ASP A 133 -9.52 -0.92 25.35
N VAL A 134 -8.90 -0.46 24.27
CA VAL A 134 -7.55 -0.84 23.82
C VAL A 134 -6.69 0.42 23.75
N LEU A 135 -5.43 0.31 24.16
CA LEU A 135 -4.38 1.31 23.98
C LEU A 135 -3.24 0.70 23.17
N SER A 136 -2.70 1.43 22.19
CA SER A 136 -1.56 0.99 21.39
C SER A 136 -0.26 0.94 22.20
N PRO A 137 0.81 0.33 21.66
CA PRO A 137 2.18 0.66 22.04
C PRO A 137 2.46 2.17 21.80
N PRO A 138 3.45 2.77 22.48
CA PRO A 138 3.77 4.19 22.32
C PRO A 138 4.21 4.53 20.90
N ILE A 139 3.71 5.64 20.38
CA ILE A 139 4.03 6.19 19.07
C ILE A 139 4.90 7.43 19.30
N LYS A 140 6.13 7.42 18.79
CA LYS A 140 7.17 8.44 19.02
C LYS A 140 7.70 9.00 17.71
N TYR A 141 7.73 10.32 17.57
CA TYR A 141 8.24 11.02 16.39
C TYR A 141 8.38 12.54 16.60
N ASN A 142 9.25 13.20 15.82
CA ASN A 142 9.46 14.66 15.83
C ASN A 142 8.48 15.40 14.90
N TYR A 143 8.48 16.75 14.94
CA TYR A 143 7.74 17.58 13.99
C TYR A 143 8.02 17.15 12.54
N SER A 144 7.01 17.22 11.67
CA SER A 144 7.03 16.80 10.25
C SER A 144 7.29 15.33 9.95
N GLN A 145 7.67 14.49 10.91
CA GLN A 145 7.86 13.06 10.67
C GLN A 145 6.52 12.32 10.53
N VAL A 146 6.54 11.28 9.69
CA VAL A 146 5.41 10.38 9.45
C VAL A 146 5.67 9.05 10.15
N PHE A 147 4.86 8.65 11.12
CA PHE A 147 4.93 7.32 11.70
C PHE A 147 3.95 6.40 10.99
N TRP A 148 4.47 5.53 10.13
CA TRP A 148 3.67 4.54 9.39
C TRP A 148 4.26 3.13 9.58
N THR A 149 3.66 2.30 10.43
CA THR A 149 4.07 0.90 10.62
C THR A 149 3.03 0.11 11.42
N VAL A 150 2.97 -1.21 11.21
CA VAL A 150 2.25 -2.13 12.09
C VAL A 150 2.99 -2.18 13.44
N GLN A 151 2.30 -1.82 14.53
CA GLN A 151 2.85 -1.89 15.88
C GLN A 151 2.75 -3.31 16.45
N GLU A 152 3.42 -3.55 17.58
CA GLU A 152 3.32 -4.80 18.35
C GLU A 152 1.86 -5.12 18.71
N ALA A 153 1.51 -6.41 18.66
CA ALA A 153 0.15 -6.87 18.92
C ALA A 153 -0.19 -6.83 20.40
N VAL A 154 -1.23 -6.06 20.75
CA VAL A 154 -1.77 -5.93 22.09
C VAL A 154 -2.66 -7.15 22.39
N PRO A 155 -2.45 -7.87 23.51
CA PRO A 155 -3.36 -8.92 23.93
C PRO A 155 -4.70 -8.34 24.38
N LEU A 156 -5.80 -9.03 24.04
CA LEU A 156 -7.14 -8.67 24.50
C LEU A 156 -7.31 -8.99 26.00
N PRO A 157 -8.29 -8.38 26.71
CA PRO A 157 -8.53 -8.64 28.13
C PRO A 157 -8.66 -10.15 28.43
N PRO A 158 -7.92 -10.71 29.42
CA PRO A 158 -7.88 -12.16 29.64
C PRO A 158 -9.24 -12.81 29.96
N ASP A 159 -10.15 -12.04 30.56
CA ASP A 159 -11.54 -12.41 30.82
C ASP A 159 -12.38 -12.44 29.53
N LEU A 160 -12.18 -11.48 28.62
CA LEU A 160 -12.79 -11.48 27.29
C LEU A 160 -12.30 -12.68 26.45
N VAL A 161 -10.99 -12.92 26.44
CA VAL A 161 -10.40 -14.08 25.74
C VAL A 161 -10.97 -15.39 26.29
N LYS A 162 -11.03 -15.54 27.63
CA LYS A 162 -11.64 -16.71 28.29
C LYS A 162 -13.15 -16.82 28.03
N ARG A 163 -13.87 -15.71 27.90
CA ARG A 163 -15.32 -15.70 27.62
C ARG A 163 -15.61 -16.20 26.21
N PHE A 164 -14.79 -15.80 25.23
CA PHE A 164 -14.96 -16.15 23.82
C PHE A 164 -14.10 -17.33 23.36
N ASP A 165 -13.42 -18.03 24.27
CA ASP A 165 -12.71 -19.26 23.96
C ASP A 165 -13.68 -20.31 23.38
N ASP A 166 -13.39 -20.78 22.16
CA ASP A 166 -14.26 -21.60 21.31
C ASP A 166 -15.65 -21.01 21.05
N LYS A 167 -15.78 -19.67 20.97
CA LYS A 167 -17.04 -18.98 20.59
C LYS A 167 -16.82 -17.86 19.58
N VAL A 168 -17.90 -17.43 18.95
CA VAL A 168 -17.91 -16.31 18.03
C VAL A 168 -18.27 -15.03 18.77
N MET A 169 -17.43 -14.00 18.63
CA MET A 169 -17.72 -12.63 19.06
C MET A 169 -18.28 -11.83 17.88
N VAL A 170 -19.31 -11.03 18.13
CA VAL A 170 -19.90 -10.11 17.16
C VAL A 170 -19.41 -8.70 17.48
N VAL A 171 -18.49 -8.13 16.70
CA VAL A 171 -18.13 -6.72 16.82
C VAL A 171 -19.27 -5.88 16.25
N THR A 172 -19.89 -5.07 17.11
CA THR A 172 -21.05 -4.22 16.78
C THR A 172 -20.65 -2.80 16.40
N GLY A 173 -19.44 -2.38 16.76
CA GLY A 173 -18.82 -1.13 16.31
C GLY A 173 -17.62 -0.73 17.16
N TYR A 174 -17.06 0.45 16.90
CA TYR A 174 -15.96 1.00 17.70
C TYR A 174 -15.89 2.53 17.69
N GLU A 175 -15.20 3.08 18.68
CA GLU A 175 -14.75 4.47 18.74
C GLU A 175 -13.21 4.54 18.67
N PHE A 176 -12.69 5.67 18.21
CA PHE A 176 -11.26 5.93 18.05
C PHE A 176 -10.84 7.27 18.66
N ASP A 177 -9.62 7.35 19.18
CA ASP A 177 -8.96 8.58 19.61
C ASP A 177 -7.43 8.44 19.52
N VAL A 178 -6.71 9.56 19.49
CA VAL A 178 -5.27 9.65 19.76
C VAL A 178 -5.10 10.39 21.09
N VAL A 179 -4.42 9.78 22.06
CA VAL A 179 -4.28 10.30 23.43
C VAL A 179 -2.82 10.51 23.84
N TYR A 180 -2.59 11.56 24.62
CA TYR A 180 -1.48 11.62 25.56
C TYR A 180 -1.84 10.76 26.78
N VAL A 181 -0.85 10.10 27.38
CA VAL A 181 -1.01 9.34 28.63
C VAL A 181 -0.10 9.96 29.67
N ASP A 182 -0.67 10.40 30.80
CA ASP A 182 0.12 10.95 31.90
C ASP A 182 1.04 9.85 32.49
N PRO A 183 2.36 10.10 32.62
CA PRO A 183 3.29 9.07 33.07
C PRO A 183 3.10 8.68 34.54
N VAL A 184 2.46 9.51 35.36
CA VAL A 184 2.24 9.30 36.81
C VAL A 184 0.82 8.82 37.08
N THR A 185 -0.20 9.56 36.67
CA THR A 185 -1.61 9.27 36.98
C THR A 185 -2.23 8.21 36.07
N LYS A 186 -1.63 7.96 34.90
CA LYS A 186 -2.19 7.17 33.79
C LYS A 186 -3.52 7.71 33.25
N GLU A 187 -3.80 9.01 33.45
CA GLU A 187 -4.92 9.68 32.82
C GLU A 187 -4.69 9.81 31.30
N HIS A 188 -5.72 9.56 30.50
CA HIS A 188 -5.65 9.65 29.04
C HIS A 188 -6.30 10.96 28.57
N LYS A 189 -5.52 11.84 27.96
CA LYS A 189 -5.97 13.14 27.44
C LYS A 189 -5.90 13.17 25.92
N SER A 190 -7.04 13.33 25.27
CA SER A 190 -7.15 13.44 23.81
C SER A 190 -6.24 14.53 23.22
N VAL A 191 -5.55 14.17 22.14
CA VAL A 191 -4.61 15.02 21.41
C VAL A 191 -5.38 15.85 20.38
N PRO A 192 -5.27 17.19 20.37
CA PRO A 192 -5.93 18.02 19.36
C PRO A 192 -5.56 17.62 17.94
N CYS A 193 -6.53 17.65 17.03
CA CYS A 193 -6.37 17.21 15.64
C CYS A 193 -5.25 17.95 14.87
N TYR A 194 -4.92 19.18 15.28
CA TYR A 194 -3.85 20.01 14.73
C TYR A 194 -2.45 19.80 15.35
N HIS A 195 -2.31 19.00 16.42
CA HIS A 195 -0.99 18.57 16.91
C HIS A 195 -0.51 17.28 16.22
N HIS A 196 -1.39 16.27 16.15
CA HIS A 196 -1.10 14.97 15.56
C HIS A 196 -2.25 14.57 14.64
N TYR A 197 -1.97 14.57 13.34
CA TYR A 197 -2.95 14.17 12.32
C TYR A 197 -2.87 12.66 12.09
N ASN A 198 -3.99 11.96 12.32
CA ASN A 198 -4.13 10.58 11.90
C ASN A 198 -4.45 10.55 10.40
N HIS A 199 -3.47 10.33 9.53
CA HIS A 199 -3.70 10.29 8.09
C HIS A 199 -4.43 9.01 7.71
N HIS A 200 -3.89 7.85 8.12
CA HIS A 200 -4.61 6.57 8.03
C HIS A 200 -4.45 5.72 9.28
N TYR A 201 -5.32 4.73 9.43
CA TYR A 201 -5.17 3.64 10.39
C TYR A 201 -5.79 2.33 9.88
N ILE A 202 -5.25 1.22 10.36
CA ILE A 202 -5.90 -0.10 10.34
C ILE A 202 -5.78 -0.71 11.75
N TRP A 203 -6.84 -1.35 12.24
CA TRP A 203 -6.73 -2.31 13.34
C TRP A 203 -6.87 -3.73 12.80
N TYR A 204 -5.83 -4.53 12.96
CA TYR A 204 -5.83 -5.97 12.66
C TYR A 204 -6.21 -6.76 13.92
N TRP A 205 -6.95 -7.85 13.74
CA TRP A 205 -7.41 -8.73 14.81
C TRP A 205 -7.12 -10.19 14.48
N TRP A 206 -6.68 -10.97 15.48
CA TRP A 206 -6.41 -12.40 15.35
C TRP A 206 -7.13 -13.25 16.40
N SER A 207 -7.51 -14.45 15.98
CA SER A 207 -8.06 -15.52 16.84
C SER A 207 -6.95 -16.35 17.48
N LYS A 208 -7.29 -17.29 18.36
CA LYS A 208 -6.35 -18.35 18.79
C LYS A 208 -5.93 -19.29 17.64
N TYR A 209 -6.62 -19.23 16.49
CA TYR A 209 -6.40 -20.06 15.31
C TYR A 209 -5.59 -19.36 14.21
N SER A 210 -5.27 -18.09 14.37
CA SER A 210 -4.42 -17.31 13.50
C SER A 210 -3.30 -16.66 14.31
N LYS A 211 -2.32 -16.03 13.65
CA LYS A 211 -1.23 -15.33 14.32
C LYS A 211 -0.91 -14.03 13.60
N PRO A 212 -0.49 -12.98 14.32
CA PRO A 212 0.31 -11.91 13.72
C PRO A 212 1.49 -12.55 12.98
N GLN A 213 1.72 -12.14 11.73
CA GLN A 213 2.83 -12.63 10.93
C GLN A 213 4.03 -11.71 11.16
N ASP A 214 5.22 -12.24 11.46
CA ASP A 214 6.44 -11.43 11.59
C ASP A 214 6.79 -10.65 10.31
N GLN A 215 6.25 -11.08 9.16
CA GLN A 215 6.37 -10.38 7.89
C GLN A 215 5.40 -9.20 7.71
N LEU A 216 4.44 -8.97 8.60
CA LEU A 216 3.59 -7.76 8.56
C LEU A 216 4.38 -6.47 8.84
N SER A 217 5.56 -6.54 9.43
CA SER A 217 6.50 -5.40 9.50
C SER A 217 7.44 -5.36 8.29
N ALA A 218 7.96 -6.52 7.86
CA ALA A 218 9.01 -6.62 6.84
C ALA A 218 8.51 -6.55 5.37
N LYS A 219 7.30 -7.04 5.07
CA LYS A 219 6.66 -6.89 3.74
C LYS A 219 5.83 -5.61 3.63
N VAL A 220 5.33 -5.08 4.75
CA VAL A 220 4.49 -3.87 4.79
C VAL A 220 5.32 -2.62 5.10
N HIS A 221 6.59 -2.62 4.68
CA HIS A 221 7.22 -1.39 4.24
C HIS A 221 6.42 -0.89 3.02
N MET A 222 5.42 -0.03 3.25
CA MET A 222 4.52 0.49 2.20
C MET A 222 5.24 1.47 1.28
N HIS A 223 6.11 0.92 0.44
CA HIS A 223 6.85 1.60 -0.59
C HIS A 223 5.91 2.06 -1.72
N GLY A 224 5.38 3.28 -1.61
CA GLY A 224 4.86 4.03 -2.75
C GLY A 224 3.43 3.72 -3.19
N GLY A 225 2.55 3.23 -2.31
CA GLY A 225 1.17 2.94 -2.70
C GLY A 225 0.28 2.40 -1.58
N HIS A 226 -1.04 2.35 -1.84
CA HIS A 226 -1.84 1.21 -1.39
C HIS A 226 -1.43 -0.09 -2.10
N GLN A 227 -0.59 -0.05 -3.15
CA GLN A 227 -0.25 -1.22 -3.95
C GLN A 227 0.63 -2.28 -3.25
N PRO A 228 1.59 -1.96 -2.36
CA PRO A 228 2.18 -2.96 -1.46
C PRO A 228 1.14 -3.61 -0.53
N ALA A 229 0.04 -2.92 -0.25
CA ALA A 229 -1.12 -3.46 0.46
C ALA A 229 -2.04 -4.32 -0.43
N PHE A 230 -1.71 -4.56 -1.71
CA PHE A 230 -2.47 -5.42 -2.63
C PHE A 230 -1.69 -6.64 -3.14
N ASP A 231 -0.51 -6.96 -2.57
CA ASP A 231 -0.05 -8.34 -2.58
C ASP A 231 -1.01 -9.19 -1.71
N THR A 232 -1.94 -9.88 -2.34
CA THR A 232 -2.89 -10.75 -1.64
C THR A 232 -2.21 -11.87 -0.82
N SER A 233 -0.92 -12.16 -1.03
CA SER A 233 -0.13 -13.08 -0.21
C SER A 233 0.15 -12.55 1.21
N ALA A 234 0.06 -11.24 1.44
CA ALA A 234 0.20 -10.62 2.76
C ALA A 234 -1.10 -10.63 3.59
N TRP A 235 -2.25 -10.89 2.97
CA TRP A 235 -3.58 -10.89 3.60
C TRP A 235 -4.18 -12.28 3.78
N LYS A 236 -3.67 -13.26 3.01
CA LYS A 236 -3.93 -14.68 3.23
C LYS A 236 -3.14 -15.12 4.45
N LEU A 237 -3.83 -15.52 5.52
CA LEU A 237 -3.20 -16.00 6.74
C LEU A 237 -2.22 -17.14 6.40
N PRO A 238 -0.97 -17.13 6.88
CA PRO A 238 -0.09 -18.27 6.74
C PRO A 238 -0.76 -19.49 7.39
N LEU A 239 -0.76 -20.63 6.70
CA LEU A 239 -1.56 -21.83 7.04
C LEU A 239 -1.07 -22.52 8.32
N GLY A 240 -1.38 -21.92 9.47
CA GLY A 240 -1.38 -22.52 10.81
C GLY A 240 -2.78 -22.90 11.30
N LEU A 241 -3.83 -22.52 10.55
CA LEU A 241 -5.16 -23.08 10.69
C LEU A 241 -5.11 -24.59 10.37
N PRO A 242 -5.67 -25.46 11.21
CA PRO A 242 -6.09 -26.79 10.76
C PRO A 242 -7.05 -26.58 9.58
N SER A 243 -6.75 -27.17 8.42
CA SER A 243 -7.53 -27.00 7.18
C SER A 243 -8.96 -27.54 7.28
N ASP A 244 -9.25 -28.29 8.35
CA ASP A 244 -10.33 -29.27 8.41
C ASP A 244 -11.40 -28.93 9.47
N ASP A 245 -11.36 -27.74 10.10
CA ASP A 245 -12.49 -27.27 10.93
C ASP A 245 -13.65 -26.78 10.05
N VAL A 246 -14.37 -27.76 9.49
CA VAL A 246 -15.54 -27.56 8.63
C VAL A 246 -16.69 -26.88 9.37
N THR A 247 -16.67 -26.82 10.71
CA THR A 247 -17.80 -26.35 11.53
C THR A 247 -17.98 -24.84 11.48
N ARG A 248 -16.91 -24.06 11.22
CA ARG A 248 -16.90 -22.59 11.27
C ARG A 248 -16.35 -21.93 10.01
N LYS A 249 -16.48 -22.59 8.85
CA LYS A 249 -16.03 -22.07 7.53
C LYS A 249 -16.53 -20.66 7.17
N ASP A 250 -17.67 -20.25 7.74
CA ASP A 250 -18.33 -18.97 7.48
C ASP A 250 -18.05 -17.91 8.57
N ILE A 251 -17.16 -18.21 9.51
CA ILE A 251 -16.71 -17.30 10.58
C ILE A 251 -15.20 -17.03 10.44
N PRO A 252 -14.78 -15.78 10.17
CA PRO A 252 -13.38 -15.43 10.03
C PRO A 252 -12.52 -15.70 11.27
N ALA A 253 -11.30 -16.20 11.03
CA ALA A 253 -10.27 -16.41 12.05
C ALA A 253 -9.35 -15.17 12.24
N ALA A 254 -9.55 -14.12 11.46
CA ALA A 254 -8.92 -12.80 11.62
C ALA A 254 -9.84 -11.73 11.01
N GLN A 255 -9.70 -10.47 11.44
CA GLN A 255 -10.50 -9.34 10.95
C GLN A 255 -9.66 -8.08 10.80
N TRP A 256 -10.15 -7.12 10.00
CA TRP A 256 -9.59 -5.76 10.02
C TRP A 256 -10.64 -4.66 9.88
N PHE A 257 -10.35 -3.57 10.59
CA PHE A 257 -11.22 -2.41 10.76
C PHE A 257 -10.46 -1.18 10.29
N SER A 258 -11.08 -0.38 9.45
CA SER A 258 -10.48 0.82 8.87
C SER A 258 -11.54 1.83 8.43
N GLU A 259 -12.77 1.75 8.92
CA GLU A 259 -13.87 2.58 8.42
C GLU A 259 -13.72 4.05 8.88
N GLY A 260 -14.23 4.99 8.06
CA GLY A 260 -14.13 6.42 8.36
C GLY A 260 -12.68 6.89 8.49
N ASN A 261 -11.75 6.23 7.77
CA ASN A 261 -10.30 6.41 7.89
C ASN A 261 -9.89 7.89 7.75
N GLY A 262 -8.81 8.29 8.42
CA GLY A 262 -8.44 9.70 8.61
C GLY A 262 -8.49 10.16 10.05
N ASN A 263 -8.36 11.46 10.25
CA ASN A 263 -8.49 12.10 11.57
C ASN A 263 -9.98 12.31 11.90
N GLU A 264 -10.80 12.35 10.85
CA GLU A 264 -12.25 12.22 10.83
C GLU A 264 -12.75 10.97 11.60
N ALA A 265 -11.93 9.92 11.71
CA ALA A 265 -12.24 8.68 12.40
C ALA A 265 -12.56 8.82 13.90
N ARG A 266 -12.22 9.95 14.54
CA ARG A 266 -12.53 10.18 15.96
C ARG A 266 -14.00 10.48 16.18
N THR A 267 -14.65 11.06 15.19
CA THR A 267 -15.98 11.70 15.26
C THR A 267 -16.96 11.17 14.21
N SER A 268 -16.48 10.48 13.17
CA SER A 268 -17.28 9.57 12.33
C SER A 268 -17.77 8.35 13.14
N TYR A 269 -18.93 7.81 12.80
CA TYR A 269 -19.60 6.74 13.55
C TYR A 269 -19.30 5.35 12.97
N HIS A 270 -18.73 4.43 13.74
CA HIS A 270 -18.34 3.08 13.25
C HIS A 270 -19.22 1.97 13.84
N GLY A 271 -20.52 2.24 14.04
CA GLY A 271 -21.49 1.27 14.57
C GLY A 271 -22.39 0.66 13.49
N TYR A 272 -22.73 -0.62 13.67
CA TYR A 272 -23.62 -1.38 12.79
C TYR A 272 -25.03 -1.58 13.41
N PRO A 273 -26.05 -1.97 12.63
CA PRO A 273 -27.39 -2.23 13.13
C PRO A 273 -27.56 -3.62 13.78
N ARG A 274 -28.65 -3.79 14.53
CA ARG A 274 -29.04 -5.04 15.19
C ARG A 274 -29.31 -6.14 14.16
N GLY A 275 -28.72 -7.32 14.40
CA GLY A 275 -28.76 -8.43 13.46
C GLY A 275 -27.55 -8.47 12.50
N TRP A 276 -26.66 -7.49 12.53
CA TRP A 276 -25.40 -7.47 11.78
C TRP A 276 -24.19 -7.15 12.66
N GLY A 277 -23.00 -7.55 12.21
CA GLY A 277 -21.71 -7.19 12.80
C GLY A 277 -20.54 -7.84 12.08
N GLN A 278 -19.31 -7.46 12.42
CA GLN A 278 -18.13 -8.21 11.98
C GLN A 278 -17.91 -9.39 12.93
N LEU A 279 -17.83 -10.60 12.38
CA LEU A 279 -17.72 -11.83 13.19
C LEU A 279 -16.25 -12.23 13.29
N ILE A 280 -15.83 -12.64 14.48
CA ILE A 280 -14.52 -13.25 14.70
C ILE A 280 -14.65 -14.43 15.65
N ASP A 281 -14.05 -15.55 15.28
CA ASP A 281 -13.95 -16.74 16.14
C ASP A 281 -12.83 -16.55 17.17
N SER A 282 -13.08 -16.85 18.44
CA SER A 282 -12.07 -17.00 19.49
C SER A 282 -10.95 -15.93 19.48
N PRO A 283 -11.28 -14.62 19.52
CA PRO A 283 -10.32 -13.51 19.40
C PRO A 283 -9.32 -13.48 20.57
N THR A 284 -8.06 -13.14 20.28
CA THR A 284 -6.97 -13.10 21.27
C THR A 284 -6.10 -11.83 21.24
N HIS A 285 -5.84 -11.26 20.06
CA HIS A 285 -4.91 -10.14 19.89
C HIS A 285 -5.41 -9.11 18.89
N ILE A 286 -4.98 -7.86 19.07
CA ILE A 286 -5.26 -6.71 18.19
C ILE A 286 -3.97 -5.90 17.95
N ALA A 287 -3.68 -5.49 16.72
CA ALA A 287 -2.55 -4.60 16.41
C ALA A 287 -2.99 -3.39 15.58
N PRO A 288 -2.63 -2.16 15.97
CA PRO A 288 -2.79 -0.99 15.13
C PRO A 288 -1.66 -0.85 14.10
N ASN A 289 -2.01 -0.33 12.94
CA ASN A 289 -1.10 0.19 11.92
C ASN A 289 -1.46 1.67 11.67
N PRO A 290 -1.00 2.59 12.52
CA PRO A 290 -1.09 4.02 12.27
C PRO A 290 -0.30 4.42 11.02
N MET A 291 -0.82 5.44 10.32
CA MET A 291 -0.06 6.39 9.52
C MET A 291 -0.38 7.78 10.08
N MET A 292 0.49 8.28 10.95
CA MET A 292 0.27 9.53 11.70
C MET A 292 1.38 10.55 11.41
N ILE A 293 1.01 11.84 11.39
CA ILE A 293 1.91 12.94 11.03
C ILE A 293 2.02 13.90 12.22
N ASN A 294 3.23 14.38 12.50
CA ASN A 294 3.42 15.45 13.48
C ASN A 294 3.24 16.84 12.86
N THR A 295 2.24 17.57 13.34
CA THR A 295 1.96 18.95 12.93
C THR A 295 2.15 19.95 14.08
N LYS A 296 2.54 19.48 15.27
CA LYS A 296 2.77 20.27 16.49
C LYS A 296 4.10 21.02 16.42
N GLY A 297 4.06 22.31 16.08
CA GLY A 297 5.23 23.19 16.17
C GLY A 297 5.68 23.47 17.62
N VAL A 298 6.76 24.23 17.75
CA VAL A 298 7.43 24.53 19.04
C VAL A 298 6.85 25.74 19.79
N ASP A 299 6.21 26.68 19.08
CA ASP A 299 5.79 27.99 19.61
C ASP A 299 4.33 28.04 20.10
N GLY A 300 3.74 26.89 20.46
CA GLY A 300 2.39 26.79 21.02
C GLY A 300 1.38 26.01 20.16
N PRO A 301 0.09 25.97 20.57
CA PRO A 301 -0.86 24.94 20.13
C PRO A 301 -1.23 24.97 18.64
N ARG A 302 -1.26 26.16 18.01
CA ARG A 302 -1.41 26.33 16.55
C ARG A 302 -0.13 26.90 15.91
N SER A 303 1.05 26.64 16.50
CA SER A 303 2.31 27.04 15.87
C SER A 303 2.60 26.16 14.66
N GLU A 304 2.58 26.76 13.47
CA GLU A 304 3.14 26.12 12.29
C GLU A 304 4.67 26.15 12.39
N GLY A 305 5.27 24.97 12.50
CA GLY A 305 6.70 24.82 12.25
C GLY A 305 7.06 25.10 10.78
N PRO A 306 8.33 24.91 10.39
CA PRO A 306 8.76 25.17 9.02
C PRO A 306 8.01 24.27 8.02
N LEU A 307 7.26 24.84 7.07
CA LEU A 307 6.66 24.08 5.96
C LEU A 307 7.67 23.85 4.81
N PRO A 308 7.54 22.78 3.98
CA PRO A 308 8.39 22.54 2.82
C PRO A 308 8.15 23.52 1.67
N ARG A 309 9.09 23.58 0.72
CA ARG A 309 9.02 24.47 -0.45
C ARG A 309 7.84 24.12 -1.36
N VAL A 310 7.54 22.82 -1.52
CA VAL A 310 6.43 22.36 -2.37
C VAL A 310 5.09 22.90 -1.87
N SER A 311 4.80 22.76 -0.57
CA SER A 311 3.56 23.28 0.03
C SER A 311 3.47 24.81 -0.11
N LYS A 312 4.57 25.53 0.12
CA LYS A 312 4.63 26.99 -0.10
C LYS A 312 4.35 27.39 -1.56
N SER A 313 4.61 26.52 -2.54
CA SER A 313 4.34 26.78 -3.95
C SER A 313 2.89 26.53 -4.39
N HIS A 314 2.10 25.76 -3.62
CA HIS A 314 0.68 25.51 -3.86
C HIS A 314 -0.23 26.70 -3.51
N GLY A 315 0.30 27.73 -2.84
CA GLY A 315 -0.42 28.99 -2.59
C GLY A 315 -1.46 28.93 -1.47
N TYR A 316 -1.35 28.00 -0.52
CA TYR A 316 -2.20 27.94 0.67
C TYR A 316 -2.21 29.29 1.43
N PRO A 317 -3.34 29.67 2.05
CA PRO A 317 -3.42 30.90 2.83
C PRO A 317 -2.57 30.82 4.11
N LYS A 318 -2.02 31.95 4.56
CA LYS A 318 -1.17 32.02 5.79
C LYS A 318 -1.94 31.80 7.09
N ASP A 319 -3.26 31.81 7.00
CA ASP A 319 -4.26 31.63 8.05
C ASP A 319 -5.10 30.36 7.81
N ALA A 320 -4.53 29.38 7.09
CA ALA A 320 -5.11 28.05 6.94
C ALA A 320 -5.42 27.43 8.33
N PRO A 321 -6.61 26.84 8.54
CA PRO A 321 -6.94 26.23 9.83
C PRO A 321 -6.29 24.84 10.04
N TYR A 322 -5.58 24.32 9.03
CA TYR A 322 -4.92 23.03 8.95
C TYR A 322 -3.44 23.19 8.54
N SER A 323 -2.58 22.25 8.91
CA SER A 323 -1.18 22.26 8.45
C SER A 323 -1.05 21.61 7.07
N PRO A 324 -0.42 22.24 6.06
CA PRO A 324 -0.18 21.62 4.74
C PRO A 324 0.72 20.37 4.74
N LEU A 325 1.24 19.94 5.90
CA LEU A 325 1.92 18.65 6.04
C LEU A 325 0.94 17.46 5.99
N VAL A 326 -0.36 17.67 6.24
CA VAL A 326 -1.36 16.59 6.18
C VAL A 326 -1.61 16.06 4.76
N GLU A 327 -1.13 16.77 3.73
CA GLU A 327 -1.23 16.38 2.32
C GLU A 327 0.04 15.63 1.82
N CYS A 328 0.82 15.05 2.74
CA CYS A 328 2.05 14.28 2.51
C CYS A 328 2.99 14.86 1.42
N PRO A 329 3.39 16.14 1.50
CA PRO A 329 4.13 16.84 0.45
C PRO A 329 5.44 16.16 0.02
N CYS A 330 5.66 16.01 -1.29
CA CYS A 330 6.87 15.42 -1.84
C CYS A 330 8.05 16.40 -1.79
N THR A 331 9.00 16.16 -0.88
CA THR A 331 10.16 17.04 -0.67
C THR A 331 11.43 16.52 -1.34
N THR A 332 12.48 17.35 -1.35
CA THR A 332 13.82 16.97 -1.84
C THR A 332 14.49 15.80 -1.09
N ARG A 333 13.92 15.28 0.01
CA ARG A 333 14.36 14.04 0.66
C ARG A 333 14.01 12.78 -0.14
N ILE A 334 12.95 12.84 -0.94
CA ILE A 334 12.44 11.73 -1.76
C ILE A 334 12.78 12.05 -3.23
N PRO A 335 14.00 11.72 -3.72
CA PRO A 335 14.40 12.05 -5.08
C PRO A 335 13.51 11.33 -6.09
N THR A 336 12.93 12.09 -7.00
CA THR A 336 12.15 11.56 -8.13
C THR A 336 13.03 11.38 -9.36
N LEU A 337 13.11 10.16 -9.87
CA LEU A 337 13.60 9.89 -11.22
C LEU A 337 12.37 9.83 -12.15
N PRO A 338 12.35 10.59 -13.26
CA PRO A 338 11.23 10.54 -14.19
C PRO A 338 11.13 9.15 -14.84
N PRO A 339 9.95 8.77 -15.38
CA PRO A 339 9.81 7.54 -16.12
C PRO A 339 10.79 7.49 -17.29
N ASP A 340 11.61 6.45 -17.31
CA ASP A 340 12.42 6.12 -18.48
C ASP A 340 11.47 5.79 -19.63
N TYR A 341 11.56 6.56 -20.72
CA TYR A 341 10.90 6.20 -21.95
C TYR A 341 11.57 4.95 -22.52
N LYS A 342 10.77 3.93 -22.84
CA LYS A 342 11.26 2.64 -23.32
C LYS A 342 11.35 2.65 -24.84
N LEU A 343 12.47 2.16 -25.37
CA LEU A 343 12.54 1.76 -26.77
C LEU A 343 12.06 0.33 -26.91
N THR A 344 11.10 0.10 -27.81
CA THR A 344 10.52 -1.22 -28.06
C THR A 344 10.57 -1.58 -29.55
N HIS A 345 10.45 -2.87 -29.84
CA HIS A 345 10.14 -3.37 -31.18
C HIS A 345 8.64 -3.26 -31.48
N GLU A 346 7.77 -3.34 -30.48
CA GLU A 346 6.32 -3.35 -30.72
C GLU A 346 5.77 -1.94 -30.88
N THR A 347 4.67 -1.78 -31.62
CA THR A 347 3.92 -0.51 -31.61
C THR A 347 3.35 -0.31 -30.22
N CYS A 348 3.54 0.87 -29.61
CA CYS A 348 3.09 1.16 -28.24
C CYS A 348 1.62 0.76 -28.07
N THR A 349 1.39 -0.32 -27.32
CA THR A 349 0.06 -0.88 -27.13
C THR A 349 -0.68 -0.09 -26.06
N ILE A 350 -2.00 0.03 -26.23
CA ILE A 350 -2.90 0.82 -25.36
C ILE A 350 -2.59 2.33 -25.37
N ALA A 351 -3.57 3.16 -25.01
CA ALA A 351 -3.47 4.63 -25.01
C ALA A 351 -2.62 5.22 -23.84
N TYR A 352 -1.89 4.39 -23.10
CA TYR A 352 -1.12 4.77 -21.91
C TYR A 352 0.37 4.89 -22.24
N ASP A 353 0.89 3.87 -22.94
CA ASP A 353 2.30 3.74 -23.30
C ASP A 353 2.66 4.60 -24.52
N ALA A 354 1.68 5.08 -25.29
CA ALA A 354 1.92 6.01 -26.40
C ALA A 354 2.15 7.46 -25.91
N THR A 355 3.24 8.10 -26.35
CA THR A 355 3.38 9.56 -26.32
C THR A 355 2.19 10.21 -27.05
N LYS A 356 1.58 11.26 -26.48
CA LYS A 356 0.34 11.87 -26.98
C LYS A 356 0.55 13.17 -27.78
N SER A 357 1.80 13.64 -27.97
CA SER A 357 2.12 14.79 -28.83
C SER A 357 3.60 14.86 -29.26
N ALA A 358 3.90 15.67 -30.29
CA ALA A 358 5.26 15.98 -30.73
C ALA A 358 6.16 16.51 -29.60
N GLN A 359 5.64 17.39 -28.73
CA GLN A 359 6.40 17.89 -27.58
C GLN A 359 6.78 16.76 -26.62
N GLN A 360 5.85 15.85 -26.31
CA GLN A 360 6.15 14.68 -25.47
C GLN A 360 7.17 13.74 -26.12
N CYS A 361 7.12 13.58 -27.45
CA CYS A 361 8.12 12.83 -28.22
C CYS A 361 9.52 13.47 -28.12
N HIS A 362 9.62 14.78 -28.36
CA HIS A 362 10.89 15.51 -28.33
C HIS A 362 11.49 15.58 -26.91
N ASP A 363 10.65 15.74 -25.88
CA ASP A 363 11.07 15.71 -24.47
C ASP A 363 11.49 14.31 -24.00
N ALA A 364 10.85 13.26 -24.53
CA ALA A 364 11.22 11.87 -24.26
C ALA A 364 12.64 11.56 -24.73
N VAL A 365 12.93 11.81 -26.00
CA VAL A 365 14.23 11.52 -26.60
C VAL A 365 15.34 12.36 -25.96
N SER A 366 15.04 13.61 -25.59
CA SER A 366 15.99 14.48 -24.88
C SER A 366 16.40 13.96 -23.49
N ARG A 367 15.60 13.06 -22.88
CA ARG A 367 15.88 12.45 -21.57
C ARG A 367 16.66 11.14 -21.66
N MET A 368 16.77 10.52 -22.84
CA MET A 368 17.41 9.21 -23.03
C MET A 368 18.94 9.19 -22.90
N GLN A 369 19.58 10.34 -22.62
CA GLN A 369 21.04 10.47 -22.48
C GLN A 369 21.84 9.87 -23.66
N MET A 370 21.45 10.22 -24.89
CA MET A 370 22.14 9.76 -26.10
C MET A 370 23.65 10.05 -26.05
N PRO A 371 24.51 9.22 -26.69
CA PRO A 371 25.95 9.45 -26.71
C PRO A 371 26.30 10.84 -27.25
N PRO A 372 27.35 11.52 -26.72
CA PRO A 372 27.70 12.88 -27.12
C PRO A 372 28.24 12.99 -28.55
N ASP A 373 28.57 11.85 -29.16
CA ASP A 373 28.97 11.64 -30.54
C ASP A 373 27.79 11.28 -31.48
N VAL A 374 26.56 11.19 -30.96
CA VAL A 374 25.33 10.95 -31.73
C VAL A 374 24.54 12.26 -31.90
N THR A 375 24.29 12.62 -33.16
CA THR A 375 23.40 13.75 -33.49
C THR A 375 21.95 13.28 -33.44
N VAL A 376 21.05 14.13 -32.90
CA VAL A 376 19.62 13.83 -32.77
C VAL A 376 18.79 14.93 -33.41
N ASP A 377 18.26 14.64 -34.60
CA ASP A 377 17.28 15.52 -35.26
C ASP A 377 15.85 15.21 -34.79
N LYS A 378 14.97 16.22 -34.88
CA LYS A 378 13.59 16.16 -34.36
C LYS A 378 12.60 16.56 -35.45
N HIS A 379 11.75 15.62 -35.85
CA HIS A 379 10.84 15.75 -36.98
C HIS A 379 9.38 15.56 -36.55
N THR A 380 8.48 16.29 -37.19
CA THR A 380 7.03 16.06 -37.10
C THR A 380 6.50 15.85 -38.51
N VAL A 381 5.79 14.74 -38.70
CA VAL A 381 5.27 14.29 -40.00
C VAL A 381 3.83 13.83 -39.88
N ASN A 382 3.15 13.75 -41.02
CA ASN A 382 1.87 13.07 -41.19
C ASN A 382 2.06 12.13 -42.39
N GLN A 383 2.34 10.85 -42.12
CA GLN A 383 2.78 9.88 -43.13
C GLN A 383 2.22 8.48 -42.88
N LYS A 384 1.48 7.96 -43.87
CA LYS A 384 0.82 6.66 -43.84
C LYS A 384 1.78 5.46 -43.79
N HIS A 385 3.04 5.67 -44.20
CA HIS A 385 4.12 4.69 -44.23
C HIS A 385 5.26 5.03 -43.25
N LYS A 386 4.88 5.48 -42.06
CA LYS A 386 5.70 5.47 -40.83
C LYS A 386 4.81 5.05 -39.66
N PRO A 387 5.36 4.49 -38.56
CA PRO A 387 4.55 4.13 -37.40
C PRO A 387 3.87 5.36 -36.80
N ARG A 388 2.73 5.17 -36.16
CA ARG A 388 2.02 6.23 -35.44
C ARG A 388 2.67 6.50 -34.09
N GLY A 389 2.75 7.77 -33.68
CA GLY A 389 3.35 8.19 -32.41
C GLY A 389 4.83 8.57 -32.57
N CYS A 390 5.63 8.34 -31.52
CA CYS A 390 7.04 8.73 -31.47
C CYS A 390 7.96 7.55 -31.83
N THR A 391 8.85 7.75 -32.80
CA THR A 391 9.77 6.74 -33.33
C THR A 391 11.20 7.29 -33.37
N LEU A 392 12.19 6.46 -33.05
CA LEU A 392 13.59 6.68 -33.41
C LEU A 392 13.95 5.84 -34.64
N GLU A 393 14.54 6.49 -35.64
CA GLU A 393 15.19 5.83 -36.78
C GLU A 393 16.70 6.05 -36.64
N VAL A 394 17.47 4.98 -36.46
CA VAL A 394 18.94 5.04 -36.25
C VAL A 394 19.67 4.87 -37.58
N SER A 395 20.65 5.73 -37.86
CA SER A 395 21.49 5.63 -39.06
C SER A 395 22.26 4.30 -39.15
N ARG A 396 22.77 3.98 -40.35
CA ARG A 396 23.58 2.76 -40.59
C ARG A 396 25.01 2.84 -40.05
N ASP A 397 25.48 4.03 -39.69
CA ASP A 397 26.76 4.25 -38.99
C ASP A 397 26.59 4.40 -37.47
N GLY A 398 25.35 4.49 -36.97
CA GLY A 398 25.01 4.67 -35.57
C GLY A 398 25.28 6.08 -35.00
N THR A 399 25.72 7.04 -35.84
CA THR A 399 26.09 8.41 -35.41
C THR A 399 24.98 9.45 -35.56
N HIS A 400 23.85 9.09 -36.15
CA HIS A 400 22.68 9.96 -36.31
C HIS A 400 21.39 9.25 -35.94
N VAL A 401 20.47 9.97 -35.30
CA VAL A 401 19.16 9.47 -34.86
C VAL A 401 18.08 10.47 -35.22
N ASP A 402 17.14 10.07 -36.06
CA ASP A 402 15.95 10.86 -36.37
C ASP A 402 14.82 10.53 -35.38
N ALA A 403 14.46 11.49 -34.53
CA ALA A 403 13.32 11.41 -33.63
C ALA A 403 12.06 11.92 -34.35
N VAL A 404 11.22 11.00 -34.82
CA VAL A 404 10.06 11.27 -35.66
C VAL A 404 8.76 11.11 -34.88
N TRP A 405 8.01 12.21 -34.75
CA TRP A 405 6.60 12.18 -34.36
C TRP A 405 5.70 12.09 -35.60
N ASN A 406 4.79 11.12 -35.64
CA ASN A 406 3.81 10.94 -36.71
C ASN A 406 2.39 10.91 -36.14
N ASP A 407 1.52 11.84 -36.56
CA ASP A 407 0.14 11.95 -36.06
C ASP A 407 -0.94 11.33 -36.97
N ASP A 408 -0.57 10.82 -38.15
CA ASP A 408 -1.48 10.19 -39.12
C ASP A 408 -2.36 9.10 -38.47
N SER A 409 -3.68 9.23 -38.62
CA SER A 409 -4.66 8.29 -38.08
C SER A 409 -4.65 6.95 -38.78
N ASP A 410 -4.24 6.94 -40.05
CA ASP A 410 -4.34 5.82 -40.97
C ASP A 410 -3.00 5.11 -41.18
N ALA A 411 -1.98 5.48 -40.41
CA ALA A 411 -0.63 4.90 -40.43
C ALA A 411 -0.66 3.36 -40.41
N LEU A 412 -0.01 2.75 -41.41
CA LEU A 412 -0.03 1.31 -41.67
C LEU A 412 1.22 0.57 -41.16
N ASP A 413 2.33 1.30 -41.00
CA ASP A 413 3.61 0.73 -40.56
C ASP A 413 3.58 0.41 -39.06
N ALA A 414 4.11 -0.75 -38.68
CA ALA A 414 4.40 -1.08 -37.29
C ALA A 414 5.84 -0.65 -36.91
N CYS A 415 6.08 -0.52 -35.62
CA CYS A 415 7.43 -0.39 -35.08
C CYS A 415 8.22 -1.70 -35.25
N GLY A 416 9.54 -1.68 -35.00
CA GLY A 416 10.30 -2.92 -34.81
C GLY A 416 10.77 -3.64 -36.08
N SER A 417 11.03 -2.92 -37.17
CA SER A 417 11.95 -3.47 -38.17
C SER A 417 13.32 -3.68 -37.50
N ASN A 418 13.65 -4.95 -37.23
CA ASN A 418 14.93 -5.35 -36.65
C ASN A 418 16.06 -4.77 -37.50
N GLY A 419 16.98 -4.05 -36.86
CA GLY A 419 18.12 -3.46 -37.56
C GLY A 419 18.96 -4.54 -38.22
N ASP A 420 19.25 -4.36 -39.51
CA ASP A 420 20.23 -5.16 -40.25
C ASP A 420 21.67 -4.93 -39.73
N GLY A 421 21.87 -3.84 -38.96
CA GLY A 421 23.06 -3.54 -38.20
C GLY A 421 23.50 -4.67 -37.25
N MET A 422 24.82 -4.88 -37.27
CA MET A 422 25.54 -5.84 -36.42
C MET A 422 26.21 -5.17 -35.21
N THR A 423 26.00 -3.86 -35.01
CA THR A 423 26.42 -3.14 -33.81
C THR A 423 25.20 -2.78 -32.97
N ALA A 424 25.37 -2.78 -31.64
CA ALA A 424 24.47 -2.05 -30.75
C ALA A 424 25.28 -1.27 -29.70
N VAL A 425 24.81 -0.08 -29.33
CA VAL A 425 25.47 0.79 -28.34
C VAL A 425 24.44 1.29 -27.33
N ALA A 426 24.79 1.22 -26.05
CA ALA A 426 24.08 1.85 -24.96
C ALA A 426 25.06 2.67 -24.11
N ARG A 427 24.64 3.87 -23.66
CA ARG A 427 25.39 4.70 -22.72
C ARG A 427 24.43 5.41 -21.79
N THR A 428 24.84 5.62 -20.53
CA THR A 428 24.01 6.25 -19.48
C THR A 428 24.89 6.72 -18.32
N LYS A 429 24.44 7.73 -17.56
CA LYS A 429 25.12 8.23 -16.36
C LYS A 429 24.19 8.27 -15.16
N SER A 430 24.63 7.57 -14.11
CA SER A 430 24.10 7.61 -12.75
C SER A 430 25.30 7.90 -11.81
N LEU A 431 25.40 7.30 -10.62
CA LEU A 431 26.60 7.39 -9.75
C LEU A 431 27.90 6.98 -10.47
N VAL A 432 27.76 6.04 -11.40
CA VAL A 432 28.79 5.57 -12.34
C VAL A 432 28.29 5.85 -13.75
N GLN A 433 29.16 6.31 -14.66
CA GLN A 433 28.87 6.33 -16.09
C GLN A 433 29.15 4.96 -16.68
N VAL A 434 28.21 4.44 -17.46
CA VAL A 434 28.26 3.09 -18.04
C VAL A 434 28.02 3.20 -19.53
N SER A 435 28.91 2.61 -20.32
CA SER A 435 28.72 2.36 -21.75
C SER A 435 28.90 0.89 -22.05
N VAL A 436 28.08 0.34 -22.94
CA VAL A 436 28.19 -1.02 -23.46
C VAL A 436 28.04 -0.97 -24.98
N LYS A 437 29.05 -1.48 -25.70
CA LYS A 437 29.01 -1.65 -27.16
C LYS A 437 29.11 -3.13 -27.49
N LEU A 438 28.12 -3.63 -28.23
CA LEU A 438 28.03 -5.00 -28.70
C LEU A 438 28.44 -5.04 -30.18
N ASP A 439 29.45 -5.84 -30.48
CA ASP A 439 29.96 -6.07 -31.83
C ASP A 439 29.60 -7.50 -32.24
N GLY A 440 28.56 -7.65 -33.08
CA GLY A 440 28.07 -8.94 -33.56
C GLY A 440 29.05 -9.67 -34.47
N TRP A 441 29.81 -8.94 -35.29
CA TRP A 441 30.84 -9.52 -36.17
C TRP A 441 31.95 -10.20 -35.35
N LYS A 442 32.40 -9.55 -34.26
CA LYS A 442 33.41 -10.08 -33.34
C LYS A 442 32.83 -10.84 -32.15
N ARG A 443 31.50 -10.95 -32.06
CA ARG A 443 30.73 -11.51 -30.92
C ARG A 443 31.21 -11.02 -29.55
N THR A 444 31.64 -9.76 -29.49
CA THR A 444 32.36 -9.15 -28.37
C THR A 444 31.54 -8.03 -27.73
N ALA A 445 31.42 -8.06 -26.40
CA ALA A 445 30.89 -6.97 -25.61
C ALA A 445 32.05 -6.12 -25.08
N HIS A 446 32.01 -4.82 -25.39
CA HIS A 446 32.92 -3.79 -24.89
C HIS A 446 32.21 -2.98 -23.81
N PHE A 447 32.91 -2.63 -22.74
CA PHE A 447 32.39 -1.86 -21.62
C PHE A 447 33.30 -0.65 -21.38
N GLU A 448 32.71 0.49 -21.06
CA GLU A 448 33.44 1.67 -20.56
C GLU A 448 32.75 2.13 -19.27
N LEU A 449 33.48 2.07 -18.16
CA LEU A 449 32.94 2.36 -16.83
C LEU A 449 33.75 3.51 -16.21
N SER A 450 33.07 4.60 -15.82
CA SER A 450 33.71 5.77 -15.22
C SER A 450 33.10 6.14 -13.87
N GLY A 451 33.95 6.32 -12.85
CA GLY A 451 33.57 6.69 -11.49
C GLY A 451 34.72 7.38 -10.74
N PRO A 452 34.52 7.78 -9.47
CA PRO A 452 35.56 8.48 -8.70
C PRO A 452 36.83 7.64 -8.53
N SER A 453 38.01 8.24 -8.67
CA SER A 453 39.31 7.54 -8.60
C SER A 453 39.86 7.37 -7.17
N ASP A 454 39.13 7.84 -6.16
CA ASP A 454 39.54 7.80 -4.75
C ASP A 454 38.99 6.58 -3.98
N ARG A 455 37.97 5.91 -4.55
CA ARG A 455 37.20 4.80 -3.96
C ARG A 455 36.84 3.74 -5.01
N TRP A 456 36.36 2.58 -4.57
CA TRP A 456 35.79 1.60 -5.50
C TRP A 456 34.42 2.02 -6.04
N PHE A 457 34.08 1.56 -7.24
CA PHE A 457 32.74 1.67 -7.81
C PHE A 457 32.32 0.37 -8.52
N ALA A 458 31.02 0.10 -8.60
CA ALA A 458 30.49 -1.15 -9.15
C ALA A 458 29.25 -0.95 -10.03
N VAL A 459 29.02 -1.89 -10.94
CA VAL A 459 27.89 -1.94 -11.88
C VAL A 459 27.36 -3.38 -11.96
N GLY A 460 26.18 -3.63 -11.41
CA GLY A 460 25.45 -4.91 -11.43
C GLY A 460 24.39 -4.91 -12.51
N PHE A 461 24.55 -5.75 -13.53
CA PHE A 461 23.67 -5.80 -14.71
C PHE A 461 22.51 -6.78 -14.52
N ASP A 462 21.37 -6.45 -15.14
CA ASP A 462 20.11 -7.18 -15.11
C ASP A 462 19.46 -7.27 -13.72
N ALA A 463 19.43 -6.11 -13.04
CA ALA A 463 18.86 -5.96 -11.71
C ALA A 463 18.35 -4.55 -11.45
N GLN A 464 17.39 -4.45 -10.53
CA GLN A 464 16.96 -3.21 -9.85
C GLN A 464 17.41 -3.22 -8.37
N PHE A 465 17.65 -4.40 -7.79
CA PHE A 465 17.98 -4.59 -6.38
C PHE A 465 19.09 -5.65 -6.21
N MET A 466 19.78 -5.67 -5.05
CA MET A 466 20.76 -6.73 -4.76
C MET A 466 20.12 -8.12 -4.62
N MET A 467 18.83 -8.21 -4.25
CA MET A 467 18.09 -9.46 -4.16
C MET A 467 17.86 -10.17 -5.51
N ASP A 468 18.04 -9.46 -6.63
CA ASP A 468 18.03 -10.03 -7.99
C ASP A 468 19.31 -10.85 -8.28
N LEU A 469 20.29 -10.80 -7.37
CA LEU A 469 21.58 -11.49 -7.43
C LEU A 469 22.38 -11.16 -8.72
N PRO A 470 22.60 -9.88 -9.10
CA PRO A 470 23.18 -9.54 -10.40
C PRO A 470 24.62 -10.02 -10.62
N TYR A 471 24.93 -10.28 -11.89
CA TYR A 471 26.32 -10.29 -12.38
C TYR A 471 26.86 -8.85 -12.34
N THR A 472 27.98 -8.66 -11.66
CA THR A 472 28.49 -7.33 -11.29
C THR A 472 29.96 -7.19 -11.67
N ILE A 473 30.30 -6.08 -12.31
CA ILE A 473 31.67 -5.64 -12.53
C ILE A 473 32.01 -4.61 -11.45
N VAL A 474 33.09 -4.83 -10.72
CA VAL A 474 33.63 -3.90 -9.72
C VAL A 474 34.98 -3.39 -10.22
N VAL A 475 35.20 -2.08 -10.07
CA VAL A 475 36.46 -1.38 -10.35
C VAL A 475 36.91 -0.71 -9.06
N ASP A 476 38.16 -0.89 -8.65
CA ASP A 476 38.67 -0.23 -7.44
C ASP A 476 39.49 1.04 -7.71
N ALA A 477 39.84 1.75 -6.63
CA ALA A 477 40.51 3.05 -6.71
C ALA A 477 41.92 2.99 -7.32
N ASP A 478 42.53 1.80 -7.42
CA ASP A 478 43.84 1.59 -8.04
C ASP A 478 43.70 1.11 -9.49
N GLY A 479 42.51 0.63 -9.88
CA GLY A 479 42.14 0.23 -11.22
C GLY A 479 42.03 -1.29 -11.41
N ASP A 480 42.10 -2.08 -10.33
CA ASP A 480 41.86 -3.52 -10.43
C ASP A 480 40.38 -3.78 -10.68
N VAL A 481 40.09 -4.81 -11.49
CA VAL A 481 38.73 -5.13 -11.95
C VAL A 481 38.39 -6.58 -11.60
N MET A 482 37.20 -6.79 -11.03
CA MET A 482 36.71 -8.12 -10.66
C MET A 482 35.25 -8.31 -11.06
N GLU A 483 34.90 -9.55 -11.42
CA GLU A 483 33.52 -9.98 -11.66
C GLU A 483 32.97 -10.68 -10.40
N ARG A 484 31.69 -10.44 -10.09
CA ARG A 484 30.98 -11.04 -8.95
C ARG A 484 29.56 -11.45 -9.33
N LYS A 485 29.01 -12.45 -8.65
CA LYS A 485 27.57 -12.76 -8.60
C LYS A 485 27.12 -12.39 -7.19
N LEU A 486 26.37 -11.28 -7.04
CA LEU A 486 26.02 -10.74 -5.72
C LEU A 486 25.05 -11.65 -4.95
N GLY A 487 25.05 -11.52 -3.63
CA GLY A 487 24.07 -12.12 -2.73
C GLY A 487 22.97 -11.13 -2.34
N ASN A 488 21.90 -11.62 -1.74
CA ASN A 488 20.84 -10.75 -1.22
C ASN A 488 21.40 -9.86 -0.09
N HIS A 489 21.54 -8.56 -0.35
CA HIS A 489 22.27 -7.59 0.49
C HIS A 489 23.71 -8.02 0.87
N ASP A 490 24.33 -8.90 0.09
CA ASP A 490 25.65 -9.47 0.36
C ASP A 490 26.62 -9.32 -0.83
N ALA A 491 27.92 -9.26 -0.53
CA ALA A 491 28.99 -9.10 -1.53
C ALA A 491 29.09 -10.30 -2.50
N GLY A 492 28.52 -11.44 -2.15
CA GLY A 492 28.35 -12.60 -3.01
C GLY A 492 29.66 -13.25 -3.46
N LYS A 493 29.51 -14.15 -4.44
CA LYS A 493 30.60 -14.96 -4.98
C LYS A 493 31.47 -14.14 -5.94
N GLN A 494 32.79 -14.12 -5.72
CA GLN A 494 33.71 -13.63 -6.73
C GLN A 494 33.86 -14.65 -7.86
N LEU A 495 33.77 -14.18 -9.10
CA LEU A 495 33.86 -14.99 -10.31
C LEU A 495 35.29 -14.99 -10.86
N LYS A 496 35.60 -15.97 -11.72
CA LYS A 496 36.85 -15.99 -12.48
C LYS A 496 36.74 -14.89 -13.55
N SER A 497 37.69 -13.97 -13.61
CA SER A 497 37.62 -12.88 -14.59
C SER A 497 37.63 -13.42 -16.03
N THR A 498 36.67 -12.94 -16.81
CA THR A 498 36.54 -13.11 -18.26
C THR A 498 36.80 -11.80 -19.01
N LEU A 499 36.89 -10.67 -18.30
CA LEU A 499 37.17 -9.35 -18.82
C LEU A 499 38.66 -9.12 -19.12
N VAL A 500 38.94 -8.61 -20.32
CA VAL A 500 40.24 -8.05 -20.70
C VAL A 500 40.19 -6.54 -20.52
N LYS A 501 41.04 -5.98 -19.65
CA LYS A 501 41.23 -4.52 -19.53
C LYS A 501 41.97 -4.01 -20.77
N VAL A 502 41.42 -2.98 -21.41
CA VAL A 502 41.89 -2.38 -22.68
C VAL A 502 42.60 -1.06 -22.41
N SER A 503 42.02 -0.22 -21.55
CA SER A 503 42.71 0.95 -20.98
C SER A 503 42.17 1.26 -19.58
N ASP A 504 42.91 2.10 -18.87
CA ASP A 504 42.66 2.52 -17.49
C ASP A 504 43.26 3.92 -17.32
N GLU A 505 42.40 4.93 -17.25
CA GLU A 505 42.76 6.34 -17.40
C GLU A 505 42.16 7.12 -16.22
N VAL A 506 42.91 8.07 -15.63
CA VAL A 506 42.42 8.94 -14.55
C VAL A 506 42.57 10.42 -14.96
N HIS A 507 41.46 11.16 -14.95
CA HIS A 507 41.40 12.59 -15.28
C HIS A 507 40.44 13.28 -14.31
N ASP A 508 40.80 14.45 -13.78
CA ASP A 508 40.00 15.26 -12.83
C ASP A 508 39.36 14.48 -11.66
N GLY A 509 40.07 13.47 -11.13
CA GLY A 509 39.56 12.63 -10.04
C GLY A 509 38.52 11.58 -10.46
N ILE A 510 38.31 11.38 -11.76
CA ILE A 510 37.48 10.32 -12.33
C ILE A 510 38.39 9.27 -12.97
N ARG A 511 38.24 8.01 -12.58
CA ARG A 511 38.85 6.85 -13.27
C ARG A 511 37.87 6.33 -14.31
N THR A 512 38.36 6.10 -15.52
CA THR A 512 37.65 5.43 -16.62
C THR A 512 38.40 4.16 -17.01
N VAL A 513 37.73 3.01 -16.94
CA VAL A 513 38.27 1.74 -17.45
C VAL A 513 37.52 1.29 -18.69
N LYS A 514 38.26 0.89 -19.72
CA LYS A 514 37.71 0.29 -20.95
C LYS A 514 38.01 -1.21 -20.90
N LEU A 515 36.99 -2.04 -21.04
CA LEU A 515 37.03 -3.49 -20.85
C LEU A 515 36.39 -4.20 -22.04
N ARG A 516 36.70 -5.48 -22.26
CA ARG A 516 36.00 -6.31 -23.26
C ARG A 516 35.94 -7.79 -22.89
N ARG A 517 34.89 -8.50 -23.30
CA ARG A 517 34.80 -9.97 -23.26
C ARG A 517 33.86 -10.52 -24.34
N GLY A 518 33.75 -11.85 -24.44
CA GLY A 518 32.71 -12.46 -25.28
C GLY A 518 31.30 -12.08 -24.83
N MET A 519 30.38 -11.89 -25.77
CA MET A 519 28.98 -11.54 -25.49
C MET A 519 28.26 -12.61 -24.67
N LYS A 520 28.55 -13.90 -24.94
CA LYS A 520 28.07 -15.02 -24.13
C LYS A 520 28.87 -15.10 -22.81
N GLY A 521 28.18 -15.24 -21.69
CA GLY A 521 28.80 -15.55 -20.39
C GLY A 521 29.33 -16.98 -20.31
N GLU A 522 30.39 -17.19 -19.52
CA GLU A 522 31.06 -18.49 -19.34
C GLU A 522 30.12 -19.53 -18.70
N THR A 523 29.33 -19.11 -17.72
CA THR A 523 28.29 -19.89 -17.03
C THR A 523 27.06 -19.03 -16.76
N HIS A 524 25.99 -19.60 -16.20
CA HIS A 524 24.79 -18.87 -15.77
C HIS A 524 25.04 -17.86 -14.63
N GLU A 525 26.23 -17.86 -14.01
CA GLU A 525 26.63 -16.83 -13.03
C GLU A 525 27.05 -15.51 -13.71
N TYR A 526 27.27 -15.52 -15.03
CA TYR A 526 27.69 -14.36 -15.83
C TYR A 526 26.53 -13.92 -16.73
N ARG A 527 26.30 -12.61 -16.87
CA ARG A 527 25.35 -12.11 -17.87
C ARG A 527 25.82 -12.44 -19.29
N SER A 528 24.90 -12.90 -20.14
CA SER A 528 25.07 -12.87 -21.60
C SER A 528 24.38 -11.64 -22.19
N PHE A 529 24.87 -11.14 -23.32
CA PHE A 529 24.32 -9.99 -24.05
C PHE A 529 23.96 -10.41 -25.49
N SER A 530 22.82 -9.95 -26.02
CA SER A 530 22.46 -10.12 -27.44
C SER A 530 22.36 -8.78 -28.21
N LEU A 531 22.32 -8.82 -29.54
CA LEU A 531 21.93 -7.65 -30.35
C LEU A 531 20.41 -7.38 -30.34
N ASP A 532 19.63 -8.29 -29.72
CA ASP A 532 18.17 -8.20 -29.61
C ASP A 532 17.72 -7.65 -28.25
N GLU A 533 18.69 -7.34 -27.37
CA GLU A 533 18.48 -6.54 -26.16
C GLU A 533 17.96 -5.17 -26.59
N SER A 534 16.82 -4.74 -26.04
CA SER A 534 16.30 -3.38 -26.27
C SER A 534 16.75 -2.43 -25.17
N ASP A 535 16.80 -2.93 -23.94
CA ASP A 535 17.37 -2.28 -22.77
C ASP A 535 17.85 -3.32 -21.76
N ILE A 536 18.68 -2.88 -20.80
CA ILE A 536 19.14 -3.68 -19.66
C ILE A 536 19.06 -2.81 -18.39
N PRO A 537 18.33 -3.20 -17.34
CA PRO A 537 18.37 -2.53 -16.05
C PRO A 537 19.70 -2.83 -15.32
N PHE A 538 20.19 -1.88 -14.53
CA PHE A 538 21.39 -2.09 -13.73
C PHE A 538 21.34 -1.33 -12.40
N ILE A 539 22.03 -1.87 -11.40
CA ILE A 539 22.37 -1.18 -10.16
C ILE A 539 23.82 -0.70 -10.21
N ASN A 540 24.13 0.41 -9.54
CA ASN A 540 25.50 0.85 -9.32
C ASN A 540 25.72 1.30 -7.87
N ALA A 541 26.99 1.29 -7.44
CA ALA A 541 27.37 1.64 -6.08
C ALA A 541 28.75 2.31 -6.03
N LEU A 542 28.95 3.14 -5.01
CA LEU A 542 30.20 3.83 -4.68
C LEU A 542 30.68 3.43 -3.28
N GLY A 543 31.95 3.10 -3.17
CA GLY A 543 32.58 2.63 -1.94
C GLY A 543 32.77 3.70 -0.86
N THR A 544 32.93 3.21 0.37
CA THR A 544 33.56 3.93 1.49
C THR A 544 35.09 3.88 1.44
N SER A 545 35.66 2.91 0.70
CA SER A 545 37.07 2.50 0.73
C SER A 545 37.73 2.51 -0.66
N ARG A 546 39.08 2.49 -0.70
CA ARG A 546 39.87 2.35 -1.94
C ARG A 546 39.64 1.01 -2.65
N LYS A 547 39.87 -0.09 -1.91
CA LYS A 547 39.62 -1.47 -2.34
C LYS A 547 38.19 -1.89 -2.04
N PHE A 548 37.63 -2.80 -2.84
CA PHE A 548 36.26 -3.31 -2.67
C PHE A 548 36.03 -3.93 -1.29
N ALA A 549 35.10 -3.35 -0.53
CA ALA A 549 34.64 -3.82 0.77
C ALA A 549 33.24 -3.25 1.06
N PRO A 550 32.34 -4.01 1.74
CA PRO A 550 31.15 -3.45 2.36
C PRO A 550 31.51 -2.55 3.56
N PRO A 551 30.70 -1.53 3.90
CA PRO A 551 29.50 -1.07 3.19
C PRO A 551 29.82 -0.06 2.08
N HIS A 552 28.87 0.09 1.13
CA HIS A 552 28.88 1.17 0.14
C HIS A 552 28.32 2.48 0.73
N HIS A 553 28.83 3.62 0.28
CA HIS A 553 28.38 4.96 0.72
C HIS A 553 27.21 5.49 -0.12
N GLY A 554 27.18 5.15 -1.42
CA GLY A 554 26.10 5.52 -2.33
C GLY A 554 25.70 4.34 -3.20
N HIS A 555 24.41 4.26 -3.54
CA HIS A 555 23.83 3.22 -4.40
C HIS A 555 22.66 3.81 -5.19
N ALA A 556 22.44 3.32 -6.42
CA ALA A 556 21.31 3.70 -7.26
C ALA A 556 20.99 2.59 -8.28
N SER A 557 19.82 2.69 -8.91
CA SER A 557 19.45 1.92 -10.10
C SER A 557 19.25 2.85 -11.30
N SER A 558 19.44 2.32 -12.51
CA SER A 558 19.24 3.01 -13.79
C SER A 558 19.17 1.97 -14.92
N ARG A 559 19.08 2.41 -16.18
CA ARG A 559 18.88 1.55 -17.36
C ARG A 559 19.83 1.94 -18.49
N LEU A 560 20.29 0.93 -19.22
CA LEU A 560 21.02 1.04 -20.49
C LEU A 560 20.03 0.79 -21.62
N VAL A 561 19.89 1.73 -22.57
CA VAL A 561 19.02 1.58 -23.75
C VAL A 561 19.89 1.33 -24.98
N PHE A 562 19.61 0.27 -25.75
CA PHE A 562 20.45 -0.14 -26.87
C PHE A 562 19.95 0.40 -28.21
N LEU A 563 20.72 1.32 -28.80
CA LEU A 563 20.59 1.75 -30.18
C LEU A 563 21.32 0.72 -31.08
N ARG A 564 20.62 0.17 -32.07
CA ARG A 564 21.17 -0.78 -33.06
C ARG A 564 21.08 -0.18 -34.46
N ASP A 565 22.17 -0.26 -35.22
CA ASP A 565 22.29 0.40 -36.53
C ASP A 565 21.14 -0.03 -37.46
N GLY A 566 20.53 0.92 -38.16
CA GLY A 566 19.41 0.67 -39.07
C GLY A 566 18.09 0.21 -38.41
N SER A 567 17.97 0.23 -37.07
CA SER A 567 16.73 -0.14 -36.39
C SER A 567 15.73 1.02 -36.29
N ARG A 568 14.44 0.68 -36.38
CA ARG A 568 13.30 1.58 -36.15
C ARG A 568 12.62 1.19 -34.83
N ARG A 569 12.78 2.02 -33.79
CA ARG A 569 12.31 1.76 -32.43
C ARG A 569 11.23 2.75 -32.03
N CYS A 570 10.16 2.31 -31.40
CA CYS A 570 9.16 3.26 -30.89
C CYS A 570 9.44 3.68 -29.45
N VAL A 571 9.25 4.97 -29.20
CA VAL A 571 9.49 5.66 -27.93
C VAL A 571 8.20 5.62 -27.14
N CYS A 572 8.01 4.55 -26.38
CA CYS A 572 6.86 4.42 -25.51
C CYS A 572 7.16 5.08 -24.16
N ARG A 573 6.14 5.69 -23.56
CA ARG A 573 6.14 6.09 -22.16
C ARG A 573 6.37 4.85 -21.30
N GLY A 574 7.42 4.85 -20.48
CA GLY A 574 7.58 3.82 -19.46
C GLY A 574 6.67 4.10 -18.27
N ASN A 575 6.03 3.08 -17.74
CA ASN A 575 5.17 3.17 -16.55
C ASN A 575 5.97 3.06 -15.23
N ASN A 576 7.28 3.36 -15.29
CA ASN A 576 8.26 3.17 -14.23
C ASN A 576 9.18 4.40 -14.13
N GLY A 577 8.73 5.44 -13.42
CA GLY A 577 9.69 6.36 -12.77
C GLY A 577 10.26 5.71 -11.51
N THR A 578 11.04 6.44 -10.71
CA THR A 578 11.21 6.08 -9.29
C THR A 578 10.96 7.26 -8.38
N MET A 579 10.46 7.00 -7.19
CA MET A 579 10.20 7.99 -6.15
C MET A 579 10.90 7.49 -4.89
N GLY A 580 11.99 8.16 -4.50
CA GLY A 580 12.87 7.73 -3.41
C GLY A 580 13.35 6.29 -3.58
N GLY A 581 13.83 5.92 -4.77
CA GLY A 581 14.35 4.59 -5.12
C GLY A 581 13.30 3.52 -5.44
N VAL A 582 12.02 3.75 -5.17
CA VAL A 582 10.93 2.80 -5.41
C VAL A 582 10.31 3.05 -6.80
N PRO A 583 10.06 2.03 -7.64
CA PRO A 583 9.35 2.20 -8.91
C PRO A 583 8.00 2.94 -8.72
N PHE A 584 7.84 4.08 -9.38
CA PHE A 584 6.58 4.82 -9.37
C PHE A 584 5.59 4.12 -10.31
N GLN A 585 4.60 3.45 -9.73
CA GLN A 585 3.45 2.90 -10.47
C GLN A 585 2.24 3.83 -10.33
N ALA A 586 1.56 4.06 -11.46
CA ALA A 586 0.32 4.84 -11.50
C ALA A 586 -0.89 3.91 -11.52
N GLY A 587 -1.87 4.16 -10.65
CA GLY A 587 -3.19 3.54 -10.69
C GLY A 587 -4.20 4.42 -11.40
N CYS A 588 -3.91 4.83 -12.64
CA CYS A 588 -4.82 5.64 -13.43
C CYS A 588 -5.33 4.81 -14.63
N TRP A 589 -6.49 4.20 -14.43
CA TRP A 589 -7.17 3.32 -15.39
C TRP A 589 -8.38 4.07 -16.02
N PRO A 590 -8.94 3.64 -17.17
CA PRO A 590 -9.93 4.43 -17.91
C PRO A 590 -11.29 4.60 -17.21
N GLU A 591 -11.56 3.86 -16.13
CA GLU A 591 -12.82 3.86 -15.37
C GLU A 591 -12.98 5.12 -14.48
N SER A 592 -12.01 6.04 -14.47
CA SER A 592 -12.03 7.30 -13.70
C SER A 592 -11.80 8.54 -14.57
N ASP A 593 -12.32 9.69 -14.13
CA ASP A 593 -11.94 10.99 -14.68
C ASP A 593 -10.49 11.40 -14.39
N VAL A 594 -9.82 10.82 -13.38
CA VAL A 594 -8.46 11.25 -12.96
C VAL A 594 -7.45 11.13 -14.11
N GLU A 595 -7.52 10.07 -14.92
CA GLU A 595 -6.66 9.94 -16.12
C GLU A 595 -7.09 10.92 -17.23
N ARG A 596 -8.41 11.04 -17.49
CA ARG A 596 -8.97 11.96 -18.50
C ARG A 596 -8.60 13.42 -18.23
N GLN A 597 -8.48 13.79 -16.97
CA GLN A 597 -8.07 15.12 -16.51
C GLN A 597 -6.55 15.35 -16.57
N ASN A 598 -5.76 14.37 -17.05
CA ASN A 598 -4.29 14.43 -17.11
C ASN A 598 -3.65 14.76 -15.75
N ASN A 599 -4.22 14.20 -14.67
CA ASN A 599 -3.88 14.55 -13.30
C ASN A 599 -2.39 14.31 -12.99
N PRO A 600 -1.70 15.23 -12.27
CA PRO A 600 -0.30 15.04 -11.89
C PRO A 600 -0.01 13.72 -11.20
N SER A 601 -0.95 13.21 -10.40
CA SER A 601 -0.80 11.97 -9.63
C SER A 601 -0.70 10.69 -10.47
N CYS A 602 -1.01 10.76 -11.77
CA CYS A 602 -0.89 9.64 -12.72
C CYS A 602 0.52 9.45 -13.30
N ASP A 603 1.49 10.29 -12.92
CA ASP A 603 2.90 10.11 -13.26
C ASP A 603 3.82 10.83 -12.26
N ILE A 604 5.11 10.97 -12.58
CA ILE A 604 6.11 11.57 -11.69
C ILE A 604 5.88 13.07 -11.39
N ARG A 605 4.88 13.72 -12.00
CA ARG A 605 4.39 15.04 -11.57
C ARG A 605 3.66 14.99 -10.21
N TYR A 606 3.37 13.79 -9.69
CA TYR A 606 2.87 13.55 -8.33
C TYR A 606 3.70 14.33 -7.31
N SER A 607 3.03 15.16 -6.50
CA SER A 607 3.68 16.25 -5.75
C SER A 607 3.34 16.31 -4.26
N GLY A 608 2.41 15.46 -3.82
CA GLY A 608 2.17 15.14 -2.42
C GLY A 608 1.19 13.98 -2.30
N GLY A 609 1.20 13.31 -1.15
CA GLY A 609 0.39 12.15 -0.85
C GLY A 609 1.20 10.93 -0.37
N LEU A 610 0.52 9.82 -0.04
CA LEU A 610 1.04 8.56 0.49
C LEU A 610 2.32 8.05 -0.19
N LYS A 611 2.55 8.32 -1.48
CA LYS A 611 3.78 7.84 -2.17
C LYS A 611 5.04 8.55 -1.67
N CYS A 612 4.86 9.72 -1.04
CA CYS A 612 5.87 10.55 -0.40
C CYS A 612 5.80 10.51 1.15
N CYS A 613 4.94 9.67 1.73
CA CYS A 613 4.90 9.40 3.17
C CYS A 613 5.51 8.03 3.48
N ARG A 614 6.43 7.95 4.45
CA ARG A 614 7.21 6.74 4.79
C ARG A 614 7.56 6.73 6.28
N HIS A 615 7.85 5.57 6.85
CA HIS A 615 8.16 5.46 8.28
C HIS A 615 9.36 6.32 8.71
N LEU A 616 9.10 7.24 9.65
CA LEU A 616 10.00 8.27 10.19
C LEU A 616 10.61 9.25 9.17
N GLU A 617 10.08 9.28 7.94
CA GLU A 617 10.49 10.24 6.92
C GLU A 617 9.98 11.65 7.26
N PRO A 618 10.83 12.69 7.21
CA PRO A 618 10.41 14.08 7.45
C PRO A 618 9.78 14.70 6.20
N LEU A 619 8.62 15.31 6.34
CA LEU A 619 7.93 16.07 5.28
C LEU A 619 8.51 17.49 5.05
N LEU A 620 9.81 17.66 5.29
CA LEU A 620 10.58 18.89 5.00
C LEU A 620 11.63 18.64 3.92
N ASP A 621 12.08 19.69 3.25
CA ASP A 621 13.19 19.59 2.31
C ASP A 621 14.50 19.14 2.99
N ALA A 622 15.40 18.54 2.21
CA ALA A 622 16.63 17.93 2.71
C ALA A 622 17.59 18.94 3.37
N ASP A 623 17.52 20.21 2.94
CA ASP A 623 18.29 21.34 3.44
C ASP A 623 17.55 22.19 4.49
N GLN A 624 16.36 21.76 4.95
CA GLN A 624 15.68 22.36 6.09
C GLN A 624 16.06 21.67 7.40
N GLU A 625 16.34 22.49 8.42
CA GLU A 625 16.49 22.04 9.80
C GLU A 625 15.13 21.58 10.35
N MET A 626 15.13 20.45 11.06
CA MET A 626 13.95 19.93 11.75
C MET A 626 13.94 20.43 13.20
N PRO A 627 12.81 20.96 13.70
CA PRO A 627 12.65 21.22 15.13
C PRO A 627 12.84 19.94 15.94
N ASN A 628 13.71 19.99 16.97
CA ASN A 628 13.84 18.90 17.94
C ASN A 628 12.65 18.94 18.91
N SER A 629 11.58 18.27 18.52
CA SER A 629 10.30 18.23 19.23
C SER A 629 9.66 16.85 19.12
N GLU A 630 10.38 15.82 19.57
CA GLU A 630 9.81 14.48 19.78
C GLU A 630 8.62 14.60 20.74
N ASP A 631 7.49 14.01 20.36
CA ASP A 631 6.33 13.85 21.22
C ASP A 631 5.91 12.38 21.25
N THR A 632 5.21 11.96 22.31
CA THR A 632 4.75 10.58 22.51
C THR A 632 3.23 10.53 22.63
N VAL A 633 2.59 9.88 21.67
CA VAL A 633 1.13 9.68 21.62
C VAL A 633 0.77 8.20 21.54
N TYR A 634 -0.50 7.89 21.73
CA TYR A 634 -1.03 6.53 21.69
C TYR A 634 -2.36 6.53 20.93
N MET A 635 -2.62 5.52 20.11
CA MET A 635 -3.98 5.28 19.62
C MET A 635 -4.78 4.62 20.74
N LYS A 636 -5.97 5.16 21.02
CA LYS A 636 -6.97 4.53 21.88
C LYS A 636 -8.17 4.12 21.02
N SER A 637 -8.72 2.95 21.29
CA SER A 637 -10.01 2.54 20.73
C SER A 637 -10.91 1.93 21.79
N ARG A 638 -12.23 2.04 21.61
CA ARG A 638 -13.25 1.30 22.38
C ARG A 638 -14.00 0.39 21.44
N TRP A 639 -14.10 -0.88 21.77
CA TRP A 639 -14.70 -1.91 20.93
C TRP A 639 -16.00 -2.38 21.56
N TYR A 640 -17.09 -2.30 20.81
CA TYR A 640 -18.42 -2.75 21.21
C TYR A 640 -18.70 -4.13 20.64
N PHE A 641 -19.29 -5.01 21.46
CA PHE A 641 -19.51 -6.40 21.10
C PHE A 641 -20.80 -7.01 21.67
N GLU A 642 -21.25 -8.06 20.99
CA GLU A 642 -22.32 -8.96 21.43
C GLU A 642 -21.85 -10.41 21.37
N GLU A 643 -22.46 -11.29 22.16
CA GLU A 643 -22.36 -12.73 21.93
C GLU A 643 -23.17 -13.13 20.68
N TYR A 644 -22.60 -14.04 19.89
CA TYR A 644 -23.27 -14.64 18.74
C TYR A 644 -24.39 -15.60 19.19
N LYS A 645 -25.55 -15.52 18.54
CA LYS A 645 -26.77 -16.24 18.91
C LYS A 645 -27.16 -17.26 17.83
N PRO A 646 -26.75 -18.55 17.93
CA PRO A 646 -26.99 -19.54 16.87
C PRO A 646 -28.47 -19.72 16.48
N GLU A 647 -29.39 -19.49 17.41
CA GLU A 647 -30.84 -19.53 17.24
C GLU A 647 -31.43 -18.30 16.52
N ALA A 648 -30.71 -17.17 16.53
CA ALA A 648 -31.09 -15.92 15.86
C ALA A 648 -29.83 -15.25 15.24
N PRO A 649 -29.17 -15.93 14.27
CA PRO A 649 -27.77 -15.67 13.95
C PRO A 649 -27.54 -14.31 13.29
N GLN A 650 -26.78 -13.46 14.00
CA GLN A 650 -26.27 -12.20 13.47
C GLN A 650 -25.47 -12.45 12.19
N ARG A 651 -25.60 -11.55 11.22
CA ARG A 651 -25.05 -11.68 9.87
C ARG A 651 -23.66 -11.05 9.81
N HIS A 652 -22.71 -11.80 9.25
CA HIS A 652 -21.38 -11.26 8.99
C HIS A 652 -21.44 -10.15 7.94
N LEU A 653 -20.79 -9.05 8.28
CA LEU A 653 -20.49 -7.92 7.43
C LEU A 653 -19.15 -8.09 6.69
N MET A 654 -19.21 -8.53 5.42
CA MET A 654 -18.05 -8.60 4.54
C MET A 654 -17.57 -7.18 4.16
N ARG A 655 -16.30 -7.03 3.79
CA ARG A 655 -15.77 -5.77 3.24
C ARG A 655 -16.26 -5.59 1.81
N LEU A 656 -16.74 -4.40 1.47
CA LEU A 656 -17.04 -3.95 0.12
C LEU A 656 -16.23 -2.68 -0.14
N PHE A 657 -15.64 -2.53 -1.33
CA PHE A 657 -14.63 -1.51 -1.55
C PHE A 657 -14.58 -1.02 -2.99
N TRP A 658 -14.40 0.29 -3.20
CA TRP A 658 -14.20 0.88 -4.52
C TRP A 658 -13.40 2.18 -4.45
N MET A 659 -12.39 2.33 -5.31
CA MET A 659 -11.56 3.54 -5.45
C MET A 659 -11.97 4.34 -6.69
N ALA A 660 -12.57 5.53 -6.52
CA ALA A 660 -12.97 6.35 -7.66
C ALA A 660 -11.78 7.01 -8.38
N GLU A 661 -10.62 7.10 -7.72
CA GLU A 661 -9.32 7.41 -8.34
C GLU A 661 -8.61 6.16 -8.92
N THR A 662 -9.36 5.11 -9.26
CA THR A 662 -8.92 3.93 -10.05
C THR A 662 -7.70 3.17 -9.50
N TRP A 663 -7.64 2.99 -8.18
CA TRP A 663 -6.54 2.28 -7.52
C TRP A 663 -5.20 3.03 -7.50
N ASN A 664 -5.18 4.35 -7.78
CA ASN A 664 -4.02 5.19 -7.44
C ASN A 664 -3.89 5.42 -5.93
N GLY A 665 -4.97 5.19 -5.17
CA GLY A 665 -5.09 5.44 -3.74
C GLY A 665 -5.40 6.90 -3.44
N GLU A 666 -4.68 7.81 -4.09
CA GLU A 666 -4.83 9.25 -3.96
C GLU A 666 -4.64 9.97 -5.29
N TYR A 667 -5.05 11.24 -5.33
CA TYR A 667 -4.75 12.12 -6.45
C TYR A 667 -4.61 13.61 -6.05
N ASP A 668 -4.17 14.45 -6.99
CA ASP A 668 -4.04 15.90 -6.78
C ASP A 668 -5.37 16.61 -7.12
N VAL A 669 -5.85 17.53 -6.28
CA VAL A 669 -6.89 18.50 -6.66
C VAL A 669 -6.22 19.68 -7.37
N PRO A 670 -6.40 19.87 -8.69
CA PRO A 670 -5.88 21.05 -9.37
C PRO A 670 -6.65 22.30 -8.93
N GLN A 671 -5.93 23.40 -8.69
CA GLN A 671 -6.54 24.69 -8.37
C GLN A 671 -7.42 25.18 -9.52
N ALA A 672 -8.57 25.78 -9.19
CA ALA A 672 -9.44 26.45 -10.14
C ALA A 672 -8.75 27.64 -10.82
N PRO A 673 -9.21 28.07 -12.02
CA PRO A 673 -8.66 29.24 -12.71
C PRO A 673 -8.61 30.49 -11.83
N ARG A 674 -7.52 31.27 -11.96
CA ARG A 674 -7.31 32.48 -11.15
C ARG A 674 -8.47 33.48 -11.33
N GLY A 675 -9.25 33.68 -10.28
CA GLY A 675 -10.43 34.55 -10.27
C GLY A 675 -11.77 33.81 -10.18
N THR A 676 -11.79 32.48 -10.28
CA THR A 676 -12.99 31.69 -9.96
C THR A 676 -13.42 31.95 -8.50
N PRO A 677 -14.68 32.32 -8.23
CA PRO A 677 -15.19 32.48 -6.86
C PRO A 677 -15.09 31.18 -6.06
N PRO A 678 -14.77 31.18 -4.75
CA PRO A 678 -14.60 29.96 -3.96
C PRO A 678 -15.80 28.98 -4.01
N HIS A 679 -17.03 29.49 -4.07
CA HIS A 679 -18.25 28.66 -4.21
C HIS A 679 -18.43 28.01 -5.60
N GLN A 680 -17.58 28.36 -6.57
CA GLN A 680 -17.52 27.80 -7.93
C GLN A 680 -16.19 27.06 -8.16
N ALA A 681 -15.23 27.19 -7.26
CA ALA A 681 -13.98 26.45 -7.25
C ALA A 681 -14.23 25.05 -6.70
N ILE A 682 -14.97 24.26 -7.48
CA ILE A 682 -15.34 22.87 -7.19
C ILE A 682 -14.61 21.97 -8.18
N HIS A 683 -13.86 21.02 -7.66
CA HIS A 683 -13.28 19.93 -8.44
C HIS A 683 -14.10 18.66 -8.23
N ARG A 684 -14.18 17.82 -9.28
CA ARG A 684 -15.08 16.66 -9.34
C ARG A 684 -14.46 15.55 -10.18
N ILE A 685 -14.60 14.31 -9.70
CA ILE A 685 -14.32 13.09 -10.48
C ILE A 685 -15.50 12.12 -10.38
N GLU A 686 -15.74 11.38 -11.44
CA GLU A 686 -16.69 10.27 -11.48
C GLU A 686 -15.99 8.96 -11.85
N SER A 687 -16.51 7.86 -11.31
CA SER A 687 -16.11 6.50 -11.67
C SER A 687 -17.31 5.56 -11.67
N ARG A 688 -17.39 4.65 -12.64
CA ARG A 688 -18.48 3.66 -12.80
C ARG A 688 -17.94 2.25 -12.66
N PHE A 689 -18.74 1.40 -12.02
CA PHE A 689 -18.34 0.04 -11.64
C PHE A 689 -19.59 -0.81 -11.35
N THR A 690 -19.43 -2.13 -11.38
CA THR A 690 -20.47 -3.09 -10.99
C THR A 690 -20.32 -3.51 -9.53
N VAL A 691 -21.38 -4.08 -8.96
CA VAL A 691 -21.32 -4.74 -7.64
C VAL A 691 -20.31 -5.89 -7.63
N TYR A 692 -20.17 -6.63 -8.74
CA TYR A 692 -19.15 -7.67 -8.89
C TYR A 692 -17.72 -7.11 -8.74
N GLU A 693 -17.43 -5.94 -9.30
CA GLU A 693 -16.14 -5.26 -9.16
C GLU A 693 -15.96 -4.67 -7.74
N MET A 694 -17.03 -4.13 -7.14
CA MET A 694 -17.07 -3.66 -5.74
C MET A 694 -16.81 -4.78 -4.71
N MET A 695 -17.12 -6.03 -5.07
CA MET A 695 -16.78 -7.22 -4.29
C MET A 695 -15.30 -7.64 -4.46
N GLY A 696 -14.49 -6.87 -5.19
CA GLY A 696 -13.02 -6.91 -5.10
C GLY A 696 -12.29 -7.68 -6.21
N ASN A 697 -12.95 -7.93 -7.34
CA ASN A 697 -12.50 -8.70 -8.52
C ASN A 697 -10.98 -8.68 -8.78
N GLY A 698 -10.26 -9.66 -8.23
CA GLY A 698 -8.85 -9.96 -8.54
C GLY A 698 -7.78 -9.21 -7.75
N LEU A 699 -8.11 -8.13 -7.01
CA LEU A 699 -7.12 -7.30 -6.29
C LEU A 699 -7.29 -7.27 -4.77
N MET A 700 -8.52 -7.44 -4.26
CA MET A 700 -8.78 -7.53 -2.81
C MET A 700 -9.50 -8.82 -2.42
N SER A 701 -10.34 -9.35 -3.30
CA SER A 701 -11.09 -10.60 -3.12
C SER A 701 -10.91 -11.46 -4.37
N SER A 702 -11.38 -12.70 -4.33
CA SER A 702 -11.41 -13.59 -5.49
C SER A 702 -12.66 -14.48 -5.43
N PRO A 703 -13.26 -14.84 -6.58
CA PRO A 703 -14.27 -15.89 -6.64
C PRO A 703 -13.79 -17.16 -5.94
N GLY A 704 -14.61 -17.76 -5.09
CA GLY A 704 -14.26 -18.90 -4.25
C GLY A 704 -13.34 -18.60 -3.06
N CYS A 705 -13.20 -17.33 -2.64
CA CYS A 705 -12.43 -17.00 -1.43
C CYS A 705 -13.06 -17.60 -0.16
N SER A 706 -12.22 -17.82 0.87
CA SER A 706 -12.66 -18.39 2.14
C SER A 706 -12.62 -17.34 3.25
N LEU A 707 -13.82 -16.99 3.76
CA LEU A 707 -14.01 -16.12 4.92
C LEU A 707 -13.16 -16.53 6.13
N ARG A 708 -12.88 -17.84 6.30
CA ARG A 708 -12.06 -18.36 7.41
C ARG A 708 -10.61 -17.90 7.33
N THR A 709 -10.03 -17.79 6.12
CA THR A 709 -8.59 -17.64 5.87
C THR A 709 -8.19 -16.29 5.26
N ASP A 710 -9.13 -15.58 4.66
CA ASP A 710 -8.91 -14.34 3.89
C ASP A 710 -9.73 -13.20 4.50
N MET A 711 -9.01 -12.19 5.01
CA MET A 711 -9.54 -11.05 5.76
C MET A 711 -10.28 -10.02 4.89
N ASN A 712 -10.22 -10.17 3.56
CA ASN A 712 -10.91 -9.32 2.59
C ASN A 712 -12.05 -10.04 1.86
N CYS A 713 -12.29 -11.31 2.17
CA CYS A 713 -13.16 -12.15 1.34
C CYS A 713 -14.60 -11.62 1.27
N ALA A 714 -14.98 -11.24 0.06
CA ALA A 714 -16.34 -10.99 -0.39
C ALA A 714 -16.53 -11.82 -1.66
N ASP A 715 -16.88 -13.09 -1.47
CA ASP A 715 -16.98 -14.06 -2.56
C ASP A 715 -18.26 -13.81 -3.41
N PRO A 716 -18.16 -13.42 -4.70
CA PRO A 716 -19.33 -13.22 -5.55
C PRO A 716 -20.10 -14.52 -5.84
N ASP A 717 -19.44 -15.69 -5.80
CA ASP A 717 -20.08 -16.99 -6.11
C ASP A 717 -21.11 -17.41 -5.06
N ARG A 718 -21.14 -16.72 -3.91
CA ARG A 718 -22.07 -16.93 -2.80
C ARG A 718 -23.28 -16.00 -2.82
N VAL A 719 -23.38 -15.12 -3.82
CA VAL A 719 -24.53 -14.21 -4.01
C VAL A 719 -25.67 -14.96 -4.69
N ASP A 720 -26.78 -15.20 -3.97
CA ASP A 720 -28.01 -15.70 -4.59
C ASP A 720 -28.52 -14.66 -5.61
N PRO A 721 -28.68 -15.01 -6.90
CA PRO A 721 -29.03 -14.06 -7.96
C PRO A 721 -30.43 -13.44 -7.79
N ASN A 722 -31.28 -13.98 -6.91
CA ASN A 722 -32.60 -13.43 -6.59
C ASN A 722 -32.58 -12.54 -5.33
N LYS A 723 -31.46 -12.51 -4.59
CA LYS A 723 -31.34 -11.82 -3.30
C LYS A 723 -30.21 -10.80 -3.25
N GLY A 724 -29.20 -10.92 -4.11
CA GLY A 724 -28.11 -9.96 -4.22
C GLY A 724 -27.30 -9.78 -2.93
N VAL A 725 -26.74 -8.59 -2.79
CA VAL A 725 -26.00 -8.10 -1.62
C VAL A 725 -26.82 -6.98 -0.99
N GLU A 726 -26.92 -7.00 0.33
CA GLU A 726 -27.52 -5.93 1.13
C GLU A 726 -26.41 -5.03 1.68
N LEU A 727 -26.41 -3.75 1.31
CA LEU A 727 -25.44 -2.77 1.79
C LEU A 727 -25.88 -2.22 3.16
N VAL A 728 -25.06 -2.43 4.19
CA VAL A 728 -25.42 -2.17 5.59
C VAL A 728 -24.69 -0.95 6.16
N TYR A 729 -23.48 -0.67 5.66
CA TYR A 729 -22.68 0.48 6.01
C TYR A 729 -21.96 1.02 4.77
N ALA A 730 -21.95 2.35 4.60
CA ALA A 730 -21.16 3.03 3.58
C ALA A 730 -20.52 4.30 4.17
N GLY A 731 -19.25 4.17 4.55
CA GLY A 731 -18.39 5.30 4.90
C GLY A 731 -17.53 5.65 3.70
N GLY A 732 -17.78 6.81 3.09
CA GLY A 732 -16.84 7.42 2.18
C GLY A 732 -15.56 7.84 2.91
N HIS A 733 -14.43 7.69 2.23
CA HIS A 733 -13.11 8.03 2.73
C HIS A 733 -12.51 9.12 1.86
N CYS A 734 -12.22 10.25 2.50
CA CYS A 734 -11.92 11.55 1.93
C CYS A 734 -11.45 12.45 3.09
N HIS A 735 -10.56 13.42 2.86
CA HIS A 735 -9.93 14.17 3.95
C HIS A 735 -10.22 15.67 3.92
N GLY A 736 -10.42 16.24 5.11
CA GLY A 736 -10.21 17.67 5.32
C GLY A 736 -8.76 18.04 4.96
N PRO A 737 -8.51 19.21 4.36
CA PRO A 737 -9.40 20.37 4.25
C PRO A 737 -10.25 20.41 2.97
N ALA A 738 -9.91 19.60 1.97
CA ALA A 738 -10.44 19.76 0.62
C ALA A 738 -11.83 19.14 0.47
N CYS A 739 -12.15 18.10 1.24
CA CYS A 739 -13.34 17.28 1.07
C CYS A 739 -14.65 18.09 1.16
N LEU A 740 -15.57 17.88 0.22
CA LEU A 740 -16.93 18.44 0.29
C LEU A 740 -17.97 17.33 0.42
N SER A 741 -18.02 16.40 -0.54
CA SER A 741 -18.89 15.22 -0.44
C SER A 741 -18.51 14.11 -1.41
N ILE A 742 -18.89 12.89 -1.05
CA ILE A 742 -18.82 11.69 -1.88
C ILE A 742 -20.21 11.06 -1.97
N GLU A 743 -20.63 10.69 -3.18
CA GLU A 743 -21.97 10.19 -3.49
C GLU A 743 -21.89 8.84 -4.21
N LEU A 744 -22.69 7.88 -3.76
CA LEU A 744 -22.90 6.59 -4.40
C LEU A 744 -24.27 6.58 -5.06
N TRP A 745 -24.29 6.42 -6.37
CA TRP A 745 -25.47 6.33 -7.21
C TRP A 745 -25.66 4.92 -7.75
N ASN A 746 -26.90 4.48 -7.90
CA ASN A 746 -27.28 3.37 -8.75
C ASN A 746 -27.64 3.94 -10.12
N ASP A 747 -26.82 3.70 -11.13
CA ASP A 747 -27.00 4.27 -12.47
C ASP A 747 -28.08 3.51 -13.28
N ASP A 748 -28.44 2.28 -12.91
CA ASP A 748 -29.54 1.53 -13.54
C ASP A 748 -30.92 2.10 -13.18
N THR A 749 -31.06 2.64 -11.95
CA THR A 749 -32.31 3.23 -11.44
C THR A 749 -32.30 4.76 -11.38
N GLY A 750 -31.12 5.38 -11.54
CA GLY A 750 -30.91 6.83 -11.37
C GLY A 750 -31.02 7.31 -9.92
N MET A 751 -31.04 6.41 -8.94
CA MET A 751 -31.23 6.75 -7.53
C MET A 751 -29.91 7.00 -6.80
N LEU A 752 -29.87 8.06 -5.99
CA LEU A 752 -28.83 8.26 -4.98
C LEU A 752 -28.99 7.19 -3.88
N VAL A 753 -27.97 6.37 -3.69
CA VAL A 753 -27.92 5.33 -2.63
C VAL A 753 -27.42 5.94 -1.34
N CYS A 754 -26.29 6.67 -1.39
CA CYS A 754 -25.67 7.31 -0.24
C CYS A 754 -24.99 8.62 -0.63
N LYS A 755 -24.98 9.60 0.28
CA LYS A 755 -24.12 10.78 0.19
C LYS A 755 -23.50 11.02 1.57
N ASN A 756 -22.18 11.01 1.66
CA ASN A 756 -21.49 11.53 2.84
C ASN A 756 -20.98 12.93 2.52
N SER A 757 -21.41 13.91 3.31
CA SER A 757 -20.87 15.28 3.26
C SER A 757 -19.84 15.45 4.36
N TYR A 758 -18.72 16.11 4.07
CA TYR A 758 -17.76 16.49 5.09
C TYR A 758 -18.35 17.58 6.01
N VAL A 759 -18.15 17.43 7.32
CA VAL A 759 -18.66 18.36 8.33
C VAL A 759 -17.48 18.92 9.12
N GLU A 760 -17.06 20.15 8.77
CA GLU A 760 -15.96 20.86 9.44
C GLU A 760 -16.34 21.29 10.88
N GLY A 761 -15.37 21.19 11.78
CA GLY A 761 -15.40 21.79 13.11
C GLY A 761 -15.36 23.32 13.07
N LYS A 762 -15.88 23.98 14.11
CA LYS A 762 -16.13 25.43 14.13
C LYS A 762 -15.25 26.19 15.13
N THR A 763 -14.76 25.51 16.17
CA THR A 763 -14.02 26.10 17.28
C THR A 763 -12.60 25.51 17.37
N ASP A 764 -11.91 25.74 18.50
CA ASP A 764 -10.66 25.06 18.85
C ASP A 764 -10.89 24.01 19.95
N GLY A 765 -12.17 23.66 20.20
CA GLY A 765 -12.57 22.66 21.18
C GLY A 765 -12.40 21.23 20.68
N LYS A 766 -12.16 20.32 21.63
CA LYS A 766 -12.11 18.87 21.39
C LYS A 766 -13.38 18.40 20.65
N TRP A 767 -13.19 17.77 19.49
CA TRP A 767 -14.23 17.22 18.59
C TRP A 767 -15.02 18.25 17.77
N ASP A 768 -14.54 19.49 17.73
CA ASP A 768 -15.04 20.58 16.89
C ASP A 768 -13.88 21.44 16.34
N GLU A 769 -12.68 20.87 16.21
CA GLU A 769 -11.49 21.58 15.76
C GLU A 769 -11.59 22.07 14.29
N ARG A 770 -11.63 23.39 14.09
CA ARG A 770 -11.61 24.03 12.76
C ARG A 770 -10.40 23.61 11.93
N GLY A 771 -10.63 23.37 10.65
CA GLY A 771 -9.69 22.73 9.71
C GLY A 771 -9.80 21.20 9.66
N TYR A 772 -10.50 20.60 10.63
CA TYR A 772 -10.75 19.17 10.76
C TYR A 772 -12.26 18.94 10.86
N GLY A 773 -12.71 17.69 10.90
CA GLY A 773 -14.15 17.41 10.77
C GLY A 773 -14.49 15.94 10.93
N HIS A 774 -15.64 15.56 10.39
CA HIS A 774 -16.10 14.16 10.31
C HIS A 774 -16.90 13.91 9.03
N ILE A 775 -17.07 12.63 8.70
CA ILE A 775 -17.81 12.16 7.53
C ILE A 775 -18.88 11.18 8.00
N PRO A 776 -20.14 11.64 8.23
CA PRO A 776 -21.25 10.77 8.63
C PRO A 776 -21.48 9.66 7.58
N PRO A 777 -21.32 8.37 7.92
CA PRO A 777 -21.59 7.28 7.00
C PRO A 777 -23.10 7.09 6.77
N CYS A 778 -23.47 6.37 5.70
CA CYS A 778 -24.82 5.82 5.59
C CYS A 778 -24.86 4.46 6.30
N VAL A 779 -25.92 4.21 7.08
CA VAL A 779 -26.14 2.96 7.82
C VAL A 779 -27.59 2.50 7.61
N TRP A 780 -27.79 1.23 7.29
CA TRP A 780 -29.11 0.67 6.97
C TRP A 780 -29.38 -0.61 7.78
N GLY A 781 -30.61 -0.79 8.25
CA GLY A 781 -31.01 -1.90 9.12
C GLY A 781 -32.53 -2.02 9.24
N ASP A 782 -33.03 -3.05 9.93
CA ASP A 782 -34.49 -3.25 10.10
C ASP A 782 -35.08 -2.10 10.95
N PRO A 783 -36.00 -1.28 10.40
CA PRO A 783 -36.58 -0.15 11.12
C PRO A 783 -37.45 -0.57 12.34
N LYS A 784 -37.76 -1.87 12.49
CA LYS A 784 -38.43 -2.43 13.68
C LYS A 784 -37.47 -2.74 14.82
N LEU A 785 -36.18 -2.89 14.53
CA LEU A 785 -35.12 -3.17 15.50
C LEU A 785 -34.35 -1.90 15.87
N ASP A 786 -34.05 -1.06 14.89
CA ASP A 786 -33.29 0.19 15.05
C ASP A 786 -34.11 1.38 14.51
N ALA A 787 -34.81 2.07 15.41
CA ALA A 787 -35.76 3.12 15.04
C ALA A 787 -35.07 4.32 14.35
N GLY A 788 -35.58 4.70 13.18
CA GLY A 788 -35.05 5.82 12.38
C GLY A 788 -34.00 5.44 11.32
N LEU A 789 -33.57 4.17 11.29
CA LEU A 789 -32.94 3.59 10.11
C LEU A 789 -33.99 3.26 9.02
N VAL A 790 -33.51 2.80 7.87
CA VAL A 790 -34.31 2.24 6.78
C VAL A 790 -33.62 0.98 6.24
N ASP A 791 -34.40 0.11 5.59
CA ASP A 791 -33.92 -1.19 5.12
C ASP A 791 -32.70 -1.10 4.18
N PRO A 792 -31.76 -2.06 4.23
CA PRO A 792 -30.61 -2.13 3.32
C PRO A 792 -31.01 -2.13 1.83
N PRO A 793 -30.41 -1.26 0.99
CA PRO A 793 -30.61 -1.35 -0.45
C PRO A 793 -29.99 -2.66 -0.96
N ARG A 794 -30.79 -3.39 -1.74
CA ARG A 794 -30.45 -4.68 -2.32
C ARG A 794 -29.88 -4.48 -3.72
N LEU A 795 -28.63 -4.89 -3.92
CA LEU A 795 -27.85 -4.67 -5.14
C LEU A 795 -27.44 -6.01 -5.74
N PHE A 796 -27.51 -6.18 -7.06
CA PHE A 796 -27.18 -7.44 -7.74
C PHE A 796 -25.80 -7.36 -8.38
N LEU A 797 -25.12 -8.48 -8.64
CA LEU A 797 -23.74 -8.50 -9.17
C LEU A 797 -23.55 -7.64 -10.42
N ASN A 798 -24.57 -7.58 -11.28
CA ASN A 798 -24.60 -6.80 -12.52
C ASN A 798 -25.15 -5.37 -12.36
N THR A 799 -25.49 -4.91 -11.15
CA THR A 799 -25.98 -3.55 -10.91
C THR A 799 -24.88 -2.53 -11.15
N THR A 800 -25.16 -1.53 -11.99
CA THR A 800 -24.23 -0.42 -12.27
C THR A 800 -24.29 0.60 -11.15
N LEU A 801 -23.14 0.84 -10.52
CA LEU A 801 -22.92 1.86 -9.52
C LEU A 801 -22.02 2.97 -10.08
N ARG A 802 -22.18 4.17 -9.53
CA ARG A 802 -21.32 5.32 -9.83
C ARG A 802 -20.95 6.06 -8.56
N THR A 803 -19.65 6.32 -8.41
CA THR A 803 -19.15 7.27 -7.41
C THR A 803 -19.04 8.65 -8.04
N VAL A 804 -19.48 9.67 -7.31
CA VAL A 804 -19.18 11.08 -7.57
C VAL A 804 -18.46 11.65 -6.37
N GLN A 805 -17.21 12.09 -6.54
CA GLN A 805 -16.43 12.76 -5.51
C GLN A 805 -16.36 14.26 -5.81
N THR A 806 -16.42 15.09 -4.76
CA THR A 806 -16.35 16.55 -4.87
C THR A 806 -15.38 17.16 -3.84
N TYR A 807 -14.62 18.16 -4.30
CA TYR A 807 -13.57 18.85 -3.55
C TYR A 807 -13.64 20.36 -3.74
N ASN A 808 -13.22 21.11 -2.73
CA ASN A 808 -12.86 22.51 -2.88
C ASN A 808 -11.53 22.62 -3.64
N SER A 809 -11.51 23.42 -4.70
CA SER A 809 -10.32 23.71 -5.52
C SER A 809 -9.95 25.19 -5.54
N THR A 810 -10.36 25.95 -4.52
CA THR A 810 -9.90 27.34 -4.31
C THR A 810 -8.37 27.40 -4.20
N TYR A 811 -7.76 26.34 -3.66
CA TYR A 811 -6.32 26.08 -3.64
C TYR A 811 -6.02 24.76 -4.36
N LYS A 812 -4.75 24.51 -4.67
CA LYS A 812 -4.31 23.16 -5.06
C LYS A 812 -4.20 22.33 -3.79
N HIS A 813 -4.71 21.10 -3.82
CA HIS A 813 -4.48 20.11 -2.77
C HIS A 813 -3.77 18.89 -3.36
N THR A 814 -2.99 18.18 -2.55
CA THR A 814 -2.33 16.91 -2.93
C THR A 814 -2.75 15.77 -2.00
N GLY A 815 -2.58 14.52 -2.43
CA GLY A 815 -2.85 13.37 -1.58
C GLY A 815 -4.32 13.16 -1.15
N VAL A 816 -5.30 13.55 -1.96
CA VAL A 816 -6.72 13.36 -1.59
C VAL A 816 -7.26 12.00 -2.06
N MET A 817 -8.11 11.36 -1.25
CA MET A 817 -8.65 10.00 -1.47
C MET A 817 -10.14 10.01 -1.82
N ALA A 818 -10.60 9.20 -2.77
CA ALA A 818 -11.97 9.25 -3.27
C ALA A 818 -12.66 7.87 -3.25
N PHE A 819 -12.62 7.19 -2.10
CA PHE A 819 -12.95 5.77 -2.04
C PHE A 819 -13.96 5.36 -0.98
N TRP A 820 -14.59 4.21 -1.19
CA TRP A 820 -15.65 3.69 -0.35
C TRP A 820 -15.18 2.58 0.58
N GLN A 821 -15.39 2.77 1.88
CA GLN A 821 -15.20 1.77 2.92
C GLN A 821 -16.58 1.27 3.36
N MET A 822 -17.06 0.24 2.66
CA MET A 822 -18.42 -0.28 2.81
C MET A 822 -18.42 -1.64 3.51
N ARG A 823 -19.57 -1.96 4.12
CA ARG A 823 -19.86 -3.31 4.61
C ARG A 823 -21.23 -3.77 4.14
N GLY A 824 -21.31 -5.04 3.74
CA GLY A 824 -22.57 -5.64 3.29
C GLY A 824 -22.71 -7.10 3.73
N ALA A 825 -23.87 -7.68 3.46
CA ALA A 825 -24.19 -9.06 3.76
C ALA A 825 -24.87 -9.73 2.56
N TYR A 826 -24.62 -11.03 2.35
CA TYR A 826 -25.37 -11.83 1.38
C TYR A 826 -26.87 -11.76 1.68
N GLY A 827 -27.68 -11.43 0.68
CA GLY A 827 -29.13 -11.23 0.82
C GLY A 827 -29.85 -12.48 1.33
N ARG A 828 -30.88 -12.29 2.15
CA ARG A 828 -31.71 -13.38 2.71
C ARG A 828 -33.11 -13.43 2.10
#